data_AF-A0A813DFF5-F1
#
_entry.id   AF-A0A813DFF5-F1
#
_cell.length_a   1.000
_cell.length_b   1.000
_cell.length_c   1.000
_cell.angle_alpha   90.00
_cell.angle_beta   90.00
_cell.angle_gamma   90.00
#
_symmetry.space_group_name_H-M   'P 1'
#
loop_
_entity.id
_entity.type
_entity.pdbx_description
1 polymer ?
#
loop_
_entity_poly.entity_id
_entity_poly.type
_entity_poly.pdbx_seq_one_letter_code
_entity_poly.pdbx_strand_id
1 'polypeptide(L)'
;MRAAGPDSSSFLRRVWRATISAEQDNLGVGLALFYNTQLFLICFCFLILMASVTIRIHEAQGSNTLFSGGDEHGGCSMSGARMEEMLAFVVAGQTRYAVMSQYVCMVLWPASVLLSWAFHWYQKQSVRKYDNEHQTAEDYTVMLTDLPKDMMSERRLKEVLEKELVCLHGEIHGVSICYDMKHISTESQERLESMLERIVEWDDLRNEWCPGHLGTPEDELAASMEEDARIFEEMLQNELRGSGRAYVVFKMQQSLVKVLKERRGILQSAFQAQTDEKEASPMKSTAHSPIFDVVKLVHTNDAPEGLLYNRMWMTPQEESATNHEMPRRLFLYVAAYGVVAQLFYSSMILPYQDNFVEGGEDAAAVKIVGKVVLLFNVAIQTAVMIEVADCGFVRVIRIDQVTFIWNTILLLLSIGYGIFQQCWRAGMRFVLVAPELADEQAWWEWRRLTFQSVQTESMVGANLAGVLTEQILMLYILGEVGNVLAPVLFNWAALRAIFVINIGGSHDSFAQRTLRRMLPKFQSPETVTPREAERAQILAPFLLWMEYSYVVVFPSMALCTFYIASDKNLNICAWLFGFSLIFYMWQRYVMLWLYGKTSYDSDDTYKVFIVMWGVVLSQIPSAAAWWSYRVGEITEAPFAFILMAMTFSLSLLIYEAGLLFIDSCFWENDIEMDDMDEDPGYVAVMDQTGASWWNVNPIYVLKQRYCPDLPGFELHGRDVQCWPSYVASKGFFEIGKEFRHRAKNFDTEQKSA
;
A
#
# COMPACT_ATOMS: atom_id res chain seq x y z
N MET A 1 -8.80 5.65 26.31
CA MET A 1 -7.63 5.30 27.17
C MET A 1 -7.51 6.28 28.33
N ARG A 2 -7.32 5.82 29.58
CA ARG A 2 -7.20 6.66 30.79
C ARG A 2 -5.80 7.29 30.88
N ALA A 3 -5.74 8.61 31.08
CA ALA A 3 -4.52 9.35 31.38
C ALA A 3 -3.92 8.87 32.73
N ALA A 4 -2.89 8.03 32.67
CA ALA A 4 -2.11 7.62 33.83
C ALA A 4 -1.07 8.70 34.19
N GLY A 5 -0.79 8.83 35.49
CA GLY A 5 -0.07 9.95 36.11
C GLY A 5 1.35 10.25 35.58
N PRO A 6 1.90 11.42 36.00
CA PRO A 6 2.95 12.18 35.30
C PRO A 6 4.39 11.69 35.52
N ASP A 7 4.63 10.38 35.60
CA ASP A 7 6.00 9.89 35.77
C ASP A 7 6.72 9.77 34.41
N SER A 8 7.37 10.86 33.98
CA SER A 8 7.98 11.02 32.65
C SER A 8 9.08 9.99 32.33
N SER A 9 9.78 9.48 33.35
CA SER A 9 10.80 8.42 33.20
C SER A 9 10.20 7.08 32.75
N SER A 10 8.91 6.85 33.03
CA SER A 10 8.18 5.66 32.61
C SER A 10 7.66 5.76 31.17
N PHE A 11 7.56 6.96 30.59
CA PHE A 11 7.04 7.14 29.23
C PHE A 11 8.04 6.64 28.18
N LEU A 12 9.30 7.09 28.23
CA LEU A 12 10.33 6.66 27.27
C LEU A 12 10.58 5.15 27.34
N ARG A 13 10.61 4.56 28.55
CA ARG A 13 10.72 3.09 28.68
C ARG A 13 9.49 2.34 28.18
N ARG A 14 8.30 2.93 28.25
CA ARG A 14 7.06 2.34 27.70
C ARG A 14 7.06 2.43 26.19
N VAL A 15 7.38 3.60 25.63
CA VAL A 15 7.54 3.79 24.19
C VAL A 15 8.60 2.82 23.68
N TRP A 16 9.79 2.77 24.28
CA TRP A 16 10.85 1.87 23.87
C TRP A 16 10.47 0.39 23.95
N ARG A 17 9.78 -0.04 25.03
CA ARG A 17 9.29 -1.42 25.14
C ARG A 17 8.19 -1.73 24.11
N ALA A 18 7.25 -0.82 23.90
CA ALA A 18 6.20 -0.99 22.89
C ALA A 18 6.79 -0.99 21.46
N THR A 19 7.82 -0.19 21.20
CA THR A 19 8.51 -0.15 19.89
C THR A 19 9.34 -1.41 19.62
N ILE A 20 9.84 -2.09 20.65
CA ILE A 20 10.74 -3.26 20.51
C ILE A 20 10.03 -4.59 20.72
N SER A 21 8.96 -4.63 21.51
CA SER A 21 8.18 -5.84 21.72
C SER A 21 7.48 -6.19 20.41
N ALA A 22 8.06 -7.15 19.68
CA ALA A 22 7.47 -7.72 18.48
C ALA A 22 6.31 -8.69 18.79
N GLU A 23 6.12 -9.03 20.07
CA GLU A 23 5.33 -10.18 20.51
C GLU A 23 3.87 -9.86 20.87
N GLN A 24 3.42 -8.59 20.79
CA GLN A 24 2.18 -8.20 21.49
C GLN A 24 1.02 -7.61 20.69
N ASP A 25 1.18 -7.31 19.42
CA ASP A 25 0.10 -6.61 18.73
C ASP A 25 -0.48 -7.45 17.58
N ASN A 26 -1.74 -7.88 17.75
CA ASN A 26 -2.63 -8.44 16.73
C ASN A 26 -2.89 -7.40 15.61
N LEU A 27 -1.85 -6.93 14.94
CA LEU A 27 -1.90 -5.90 13.89
C LEU A 27 -2.00 -6.51 12.48
N GLY A 28 -2.13 -7.84 12.39
CA GLY A 28 -2.14 -8.58 11.14
C GLY A 28 -0.75 -8.91 10.62
N VAL A 29 -0.67 -9.97 9.81
CA VAL A 29 0.57 -10.47 9.22
C VAL A 29 1.25 -9.43 8.31
N GLY A 30 0.48 -8.67 7.54
CA GLY A 30 0.97 -7.67 6.61
C GLY A 30 1.79 -6.56 7.29
N LEU A 31 1.39 -6.13 8.49
CA LEU A 31 2.15 -5.13 9.23
C LEU A 31 3.42 -5.72 9.85
N ALA A 32 3.37 -6.95 10.35
CA ALA A 32 4.57 -7.65 10.83
C ALA A 32 5.60 -7.81 9.70
N LEU A 33 5.16 -8.23 8.51
CA LEU A 33 5.98 -8.31 7.30
C LEU A 33 6.59 -6.96 6.93
N PHE A 34 5.82 -5.87 7.04
CA PHE A 34 6.30 -4.52 6.77
C PHE A 34 7.41 -4.08 7.73
N TYR A 35 7.26 -4.30 9.04
CA TYR A 35 8.31 -3.97 10.00
C TYR A 35 9.58 -4.80 9.80
N ASN A 36 9.43 -6.09 9.48
CA ASN A 36 10.57 -6.92 9.11
C ASN A 36 11.26 -6.39 7.84
N THR A 37 10.48 -5.87 6.89
CA THR A 37 10.99 -5.24 5.68
C THR A 37 11.80 -3.98 5.98
N GLN A 38 11.38 -3.16 6.95
CA GLN A 38 12.14 -2.00 7.39
C GLN A 38 13.47 -2.41 8.07
N LEU A 39 13.48 -3.50 8.85
CA LEU A 39 14.72 -4.04 9.41
C LEU A 39 15.66 -4.56 8.31
N PHE A 40 15.10 -5.25 7.31
CA PHE A 40 15.84 -5.66 6.12
C PHE A 40 16.43 -4.47 5.37
N LEU A 41 15.66 -3.38 5.22
CA LEU A 41 16.13 -2.13 4.64
C LEU A 41 17.31 -1.55 5.44
N ILE A 42 17.26 -1.53 6.78
CA ILE A 42 18.37 -1.06 7.62
C ILE A 42 19.64 -1.90 7.36
N CYS A 43 19.50 -3.23 7.31
CA CYS A 43 20.62 -4.14 7.00
C CYS A 43 21.19 -3.89 5.60
N PHE A 44 20.33 -3.70 4.60
CA PHE A 44 20.72 -3.37 3.24
C PHE A 44 21.44 -2.02 3.16
N CYS A 45 20.91 -0.99 3.82
CA CYS A 45 21.52 0.34 3.91
C CYS A 45 22.90 0.30 4.56
N PHE A 46 23.08 -0.54 5.58
CA PHE A 46 24.38 -0.76 6.19
C PHE A 46 25.35 -1.42 5.20
N LEU A 47 24.90 -2.42 4.44
CA LEU A 47 25.72 -3.11 3.43
C LEU A 47 26.22 -2.14 2.34
N ILE A 48 25.35 -1.30 1.77
CA ILE A 48 25.74 -0.31 0.75
C ILE A 48 26.62 0.81 1.33
N LEU A 49 26.46 1.15 2.61
CA LEU A 49 27.33 2.07 3.32
C LEU A 49 28.75 1.49 3.42
N MET A 50 28.88 0.22 3.79
CA MET A 50 30.18 -0.46 3.86
C MET A 50 30.85 -0.59 2.49
N ALA A 51 30.06 -0.83 1.43
CA ALA A 51 30.55 -0.79 0.05
C ALA A 51 31.12 0.60 -0.29
N SER A 52 30.39 1.67 0.04
CA SER A 52 30.83 3.05 -0.19
C SER A 52 32.08 3.44 0.61
N VAL A 53 32.19 3.00 1.86
CA VAL A 53 33.40 3.16 2.68
C VAL A 53 34.59 2.46 2.02
N THR A 54 34.38 1.25 1.49
CA THR A 54 35.44 0.47 0.83
C THR A 54 35.98 1.19 -0.40
N ILE A 55 35.09 1.72 -1.25
CA ILE A 55 35.47 2.54 -2.41
C ILE A 55 36.30 3.75 -1.95
N ARG A 56 35.84 4.47 -0.91
CA ARG A 56 36.52 5.67 -0.43
C ARG A 56 37.89 5.40 0.18
N ILE A 57 38.07 4.30 0.90
CA ILE A 57 39.37 3.92 1.47
C ILE A 57 40.40 3.67 0.35
N HIS A 58 40.00 2.98 -0.72
CA HIS A 58 40.90 2.68 -1.84
C HIS A 58 41.22 3.94 -2.67
N GLU A 59 40.27 4.86 -2.77
CA GLU A 59 40.49 6.17 -3.39
C GLU A 59 41.48 7.03 -2.58
N ALA A 60 41.31 7.12 -1.26
CA ALA A 60 42.17 7.90 -0.37
C ALA A 60 43.63 7.43 -0.39
N GLN A 61 43.87 6.12 -0.54
CA GLN A 61 45.21 5.55 -0.73
C GLN A 61 45.89 6.01 -2.02
N GLY A 62 45.13 6.44 -3.03
CA GLY A 62 45.65 7.03 -4.27
C GLY A 62 45.89 8.53 -4.19
N SER A 63 45.10 9.26 -3.40
CA SER A 63 45.09 10.73 -3.41
C SER A 63 46.12 11.40 -2.48
N ASN A 64 46.54 10.74 -1.40
CA ASN A 64 47.36 11.37 -0.34
C ASN A 64 48.80 11.74 -0.74
N THR A 65 49.24 11.41 -1.95
CA THR A 65 50.63 11.62 -2.39
C THR A 65 50.90 12.97 -3.05
N LEU A 66 49.88 13.77 -3.42
CA LEU A 66 50.09 14.95 -4.29
C LEU A 66 49.73 16.31 -3.67
N PHE A 67 48.77 16.39 -2.74
CA PHE A 67 48.35 17.66 -2.14
C PHE A 67 49.22 18.12 -0.96
N SER A 68 50.08 17.27 -0.40
CA SER A 68 51.00 17.65 0.67
C SER A 68 52.20 18.49 0.20
N GLY A 69 52.39 18.68 -1.12
CA GLY A 69 53.48 19.47 -1.69
C GLY A 69 53.08 20.81 -2.32
N GLY A 70 51.81 21.22 -2.23
CA GLY A 70 51.23 22.29 -3.06
C GLY A 70 51.22 23.71 -2.47
N ASP A 71 51.33 23.88 -1.16
CA ASP A 71 51.00 25.16 -0.52
C ASP A 71 52.09 26.24 -0.58
N GLU A 72 53.30 25.96 -1.07
CA GLU A 72 54.40 26.93 -0.97
C GLU A 72 54.63 27.82 -2.20
N HIS A 73 53.99 27.61 -3.37
CA HIS A 73 54.34 28.37 -4.59
C HIS A 73 53.12 29.08 -5.21
N GLY A 74 52.69 30.16 -4.54
CA GLY A 74 51.77 31.14 -5.10
C GLY A 74 52.43 32.00 -6.17
N GLY A 75 52.59 31.48 -7.39
CA GLY A 75 53.07 32.26 -8.53
C GLY A 75 53.35 31.49 -9.82
N CYS A 76 52.51 31.74 -10.82
CA CYS A 76 52.72 31.57 -12.27
C CYS A 76 52.77 30.17 -12.92
N SER A 77 52.08 30.12 -14.08
CA SER A 77 52.10 29.14 -15.18
C SER A 77 52.42 27.69 -14.81
N MET A 78 51.38 26.84 -14.74
CA MET A 78 51.61 25.39 -14.88
C MET A 78 52.38 25.15 -16.19
N SER A 79 53.60 24.66 -16.08
CA SER A 79 54.33 24.16 -17.25
C SER A 79 53.53 23.01 -17.89
N GLY A 80 53.67 22.82 -19.21
CA GLY A 80 53.01 21.71 -19.90
C GLY A 80 53.23 20.37 -19.21
N ALA A 81 54.46 20.10 -18.76
CA ALA A 81 54.81 18.89 -18.01
C ALA A 81 54.01 18.69 -16.71
N ARG A 82 53.77 19.77 -15.94
CA ARG A 82 52.97 19.70 -14.71
C ARG A 82 51.48 19.45 -15.00
N MET A 83 50.98 19.96 -16.12
CA MET A 83 49.63 19.66 -16.60
C MET A 83 49.50 18.19 -17.01
N GLU A 84 50.51 17.62 -17.69
CA GLU A 84 50.51 16.19 -18.06
C GLU A 84 50.55 15.29 -16.82
N GLU A 85 51.37 15.64 -15.83
CA GLU A 85 51.44 14.94 -14.55
C GLU A 85 50.10 15.00 -13.80
N MET A 86 49.48 16.18 -13.73
CA MET A 86 48.16 16.35 -13.11
C MET A 86 47.08 15.55 -13.85
N LEU A 87 47.09 15.55 -15.19
CA LEU A 87 46.14 14.77 -15.97
C LEU A 87 46.34 13.26 -15.78
N ALA A 88 47.58 12.78 -15.87
CA ALA A 88 47.89 11.37 -15.65
C ALA A 88 47.44 10.93 -14.26
N PHE A 89 47.59 11.79 -13.25
CA PHE A 89 47.09 11.54 -11.91
C PHE A 89 45.56 11.51 -11.82
N VAL A 90 44.85 12.48 -12.40
CA VAL A 90 43.38 12.51 -12.41
C VAL A 90 42.82 11.28 -13.13
N VAL A 91 43.37 10.94 -14.30
CA VAL A 91 42.98 9.74 -15.06
C VAL A 91 43.28 8.48 -14.25
N ALA A 92 44.45 8.35 -13.64
CA ALA A 92 44.78 7.20 -12.80
C ALA A 92 43.85 7.06 -11.58
N GLY A 93 43.49 8.18 -10.94
CA GLY A 93 42.53 8.22 -9.84
C GLY A 93 41.14 7.77 -10.27
N GLN A 94 40.63 8.31 -11.38
CA GLN A 94 39.33 7.95 -11.94
C GLN A 94 39.28 6.50 -12.41
N THR A 95 40.33 6.01 -13.07
CA THR A 95 40.43 4.60 -13.47
C THR A 95 40.45 3.69 -12.24
N ARG A 96 41.19 4.04 -11.19
CA ARG A 96 41.19 3.25 -9.94
C ARG A 96 39.80 3.25 -9.28
N TYR A 97 39.13 4.39 -9.23
CA TYR A 97 37.77 4.50 -8.71
C TYR A 97 36.79 3.63 -9.51
N ALA A 98 36.86 3.70 -10.85
CA ALA A 98 36.00 2.94 -11.75
C ALA A 98 36.20 1.43 -11.59
N VAL A 99 37.46 0.97 -11.59
CA VAL A 99 37.82 -0.44 -11.37
C VAL A 99 37.35 -0.93 -10.01
N MET A 100 37.56 -0.14 -8.94
CA MET A 100 37.09 -0.51 -7.61
C MET A 100 35.57 -0.54 -7.51
N SER A 101 34.87 0.42 -8.12
CA SER A 101 33.41 0.47 -8.15
C SER A 101 32.84 -0.73 -8.90
N GLN A 102 33.44 -1.11 -10.03
CA GLN A 102 33.11 -2.32 -10.78
C GLN A 102 33.23 -3.58 -9.90
N TYR A 103 34.38 -3.78 -9.23
CA TYR A 103 34.58 -4.93 -8.34
C TYR A 103 33.62 -4.95 -7.15
N VAL A 104 33.40 -3.80 -6.51
CA VAL A 104 32.48 -3.67 -5.38
C VAL A 104 31.07 -4.01 -5.83
N CYS A 105 30.59 -3.52 -6.98
CA CYS A 105 29.28 -3.88 -7.53
C CYS A 105 29.17 -5.38 -7.85
N MET A 106 30.22 -6.00 -8.42
CA MET A 106 30.22 -7.44 -8.71
C MET A 106 30.12 -8.32 -7.47
N VAL A 107 30.67 -7.88 -6.32
CA VAL A 107 30.56 -8.60 -5.03
C VAL A 107 29.27 -8.26 -4.29
N LEU A 108 28.86 -6.98 -4.34
CA LEU A 108 27.68 -6.47 -3.64
C LEU A 108 26.39 -7.06 -4.19
N TRP A 109 26.27 -7.24 -5.51
CA TRP A 109 25.08 -7.80 -6.15
C TRP A 109 24.72 -9.21 -5.64
N PRO A 110 25.59 -10.24 -5.76
CA PRO A 110 25.25 -11.58 -5.30
C PRO A 110 25.00 -11.62 -3.79
N ALA A 111 25.76 -10.84 -2.99
CA ALA A 111 25.52 -10.73 -1.55
C ALA A 111 24.12 -10.16 -1.24
N SER A 112 23.69 -9.14 -1.98
CA SER A 112 22.38 -8.51 -1.80
C SER A 112 21.23 -9.40 -2.27
N VAL A 113 21.41 -10.13 -3.39
CA VAL A 113 20.44 -11.11 -3.89
C VAL A 113 20.26 -12.26 -2.90
N LEU A 114 21.36 -12.85 -2.41
CA LEU A 114 21.31 -13.92 -1.41
C LEU A 114 20.67 -13.44 -0.10
N LEU A 115 21.00 -12.23 0.36
CA LEU A 115 20.38 -11.64 1.54
C LEU A 115 18.87 -11.45 1.35
N SER A 116 18.44 -10.98 0.16
CA SER A 116 17.02 -10.79 -0.16
C SER A 116 16.26 -12.11 -0.27
N TRP A 117 16.85 -13.14 -0.86
CA TRP A 117 16.28 -14.49 -0.91
C TRP A 117 16.17 -15.12 0.47
N ALA A 118 17.22 -15.02 1.30
CA ALA A 118 17.20 -15.49 2.68
C ALA A 118 16.14 -14.75 3.51
N PHE A 119 16.01 -13.44 3.30
CA PHE A 119 14.96 -12.64 3.93
C PHE A 119 13.56 -13.07 3.46
N HIS A 120 13.37 -13.32 2.16
CA HIS A 120 12.09 -13.78 1.64
C HIS A 120 11.67 -15.15 2.18
N TRP A 121 12.62 -16.09 2.24
CA TRP A 121 12.45 -17.37 2.90
C TRP A 121 12.03 -17.21 4.37
N TYR A 122 12.72 -16.31 5.11
CA TYR A 122 12.37 -16.02 6.52
C TYR A 122 10.97 -15.42 6.66
N GLN A 123 10.55 -14.51 5.77
CA GLN A 123 9.17 -13.98 5.78
C GLN A 123 8.16 -15.08 5.52
N LYS A 124 8.40 -15.98 4.56
CA LYS A 124 7.49 -17.12 4.30
C LYS A 124 7.34 -18.04 5.51
N GLN A 125 8.44 -18.34 6.20
CA GLN A 125 8.37 -19.08 7.46
C GLN A 125 7.59 -18.32 8.55
N SER A 126 7.73 -17.00 8.60
CA SER A 126 7.02 -16.17 9.56
C SER A 126 5.52 -16.09 9.26
N VAL A 127 5.13 -15.99 7.99
CA VAL A 127 3.73 -16.06 7.53
C VAL A 127 3.14 -17.40 7.87
N ARG A 128 3.79 -18.50 7.49
CA ARG A 128 3.33 -19.85 7.84
C ARG A 128 3.16 -19.99 9.36
N LYS A 129 4.16 -19.61 10.14
CA LYS A 129 4.04 -19.65 11.60
C LYS A 129 2.85 -18.82 12.11
N TYR A 130 2.64 -17.63 11.54
CA TYR A 130 1.53 -16.78 11.89
C TYR A 130 0.19 -17.42 11.55
N ASP A 131 0.03 -17.95 10.34
CA ASP A 131 -1.19 -18.60 9.84
C ASP A 131 -1.53 -19.83 10.71
N ASN A 132 -0.52 -20.66 11.02
CA ASN A 132 -0.65 -21.80 11.94
C ASN A 132 -1.11 -21.38 13.36
N GLU A 133 -0.70 -20.20 13.84
CA GLU A 133 -1.07 -19.68 15.16
C GLU A 133 -2.39 -18.89 15.15
N HIS A 134 -2.79 -18.37 13.98
CA HIS A 134 -3.90 -17.44 13.81
C HIS A 134 -4.77 -17.87 12.63
N GLN A 135 -5.68 -18.79 12.90
CA GLN A 135 -6.72 -19.09 11.94
C GLN A 135 -7.66 -17.91 11.78
N THR A 136 -8.05 -17.63 10.55
CA THR A 136 -8.94 -16.51 10.22
C THR A 136 -10.27 -17.02 9.65
N ALA A 137 -11.22 -16.11 9.45
CA ALA A 137 -12.52 -16.48 8.89
C ALA A 137 -12.41 -17.01 7.44
N GLU A 138 -11.33 -16.70 6.73
CA GLU A 138 -11.14 -17.11 5.33
C GLU A 138 -10.90 -18.62 5.21
N ASP A 139 -10.23 -19.23 6.21
CA ASP A 139 -9.89 -20.65 6.23
C ASP A 139 -11.12 -21.58 6.29
N TYR A 140 -12.26 -21.02 6.68
CA TYR A 140 -13.53 -21.72 6.82
C TYR A 140 -14.50 -21.39 5.71
N THR A 141 -14.10 -20.61 4.71
CA THR A 141 -15.03 -20.01 3.76
C THR A 141 -14.75 -20.36 2.30
N VAL A 142 -15.83 -20.66 1.56
CA VAL A 142 -15.83 -20.79 0.11
C VAL A 142 -16.77 -19.76 -0.50
N MET A 143 -16.34 -19.12 -1.58
CA MET A 143 -17.20 -18.22 -2.36
C MET A 143 -17.99 -19.02 -3.41
N LEU A 144 -19.29 -18.79 -3.45
CA LEU A 144 -20.16 -19.14 -4.57
C LEU A 144 -20.14 -18.01 -5.59
N THR A 145 -20.01 -18.36 -6.86
CA THR A 145 -20.15 -17.43 -7.99
C THR A 145 -21.21 -17.94 -8.95
N ASP A 146 -21.78 -17.01 -9.73
CA ASP A 146 -22.88 -17.28 -10.66
C ASP A 146 -24.19 -17.73 -9.96
N LEU A 147 -24.39 -17.30 -8.70
CA LEU A 147 -25.63 -17.54 -7.96
C LEU A 147 -26.81 -16.79 -8.63
N PRO A 148 -28.02 -17.37 -8.69
CA PRO A 148 -29.20 -16.64 -9.16
C PRO A 148 -29.42 -15.34 -8.36
N LYS A 149 -29.64 -14.22 -9.04
CA LYS A 149 -29.77 -12.89 -8.41
C LYS A 149 -31.02 -12.72 -7.56
N ASP A 150 -32.00 -13.58 -7.76
CA ASP A 150 -33.24 -13.71 -6.99
C ASP A 150 -33.06 -14.56 -5.71
N MET A 151 -31.91 -15.21 -5.52
CA MET A 151 -31.59 -15.90 -4.28
C MET A 151 -31.21 -14.89 -3.19
N MET A 152 -32.19 -14.54 -2.35
CA MET A 152 -32.06 -13.49 -1.33
C MET A 152 -32.26 -13.99 0.12
N SER A 153 -32.59 -15.27 0.28
CA SER A 153 -32.83 -15.92 1.57
C SER A 153 -31.62 -16.78 1.94
N GLU A 154 -30.88 -16.37 2.97
CA GLU A 154 -29.71 -17.10 3.47
C GLU A 154 -30.13 -18.47 4.02
N ARG A 155 -31.30 -18.56 4.66
CA ARG A 155 -31.85 -19.84 5.14
C ARG A 155 -32.11 -20.79 3.98
N ARG A 156 -32.81 -20.32 2.93
CA ARG A 156 -33.11 -21.14 1.76
C ARG A 156 -31.83 -21.58 1.05
N LEU A 157 -30.87 -20.66 0.89
CA LEU A 157 -29.59 -20.97 0.28
C LEU A 157 -28.85 -22.05 1.09
N LYS A 158 -28.78 -21.93 2.42
CA LYS A 158 -28.18 -22.95 3.29
C LYS A 158 -28.87 -24.31 3.12
N GLU A 159 -30.19 -24.37 3.13
CA GLU A 159 -30.96 -25.63 2.95
C GLU A 159 -30.68 -26.30 1.60
N VAL A 160 -30.61 -25.52 0.51
CA VAL A 160 -30.25 -26.04 -0.81
C VAL A 160 -28.83 -26.59 -0.81
N LEU A 161 -27.87 -25.87 -0.20
CA LEU A 161 -26.49 -26.32 -0.12
C LEU A 161 -26.34 -27.59 0.73
N GLU A 162 -27.01 -27.68 1.88
CA GLU A 162 -26.99 -28.88 2.72
C GLU A 162 -27.61 -30.10 2.02
N LYS A 163 -28.60 -29.87 1.14
CA LYS A 163 -29.20 -30.92 0.32
C LYS A 163 -28.29 -31.39 -0.82
N GLU A 164 -27.66 -30.46 -1.53
CA GLU A 164 -26.81 -30.78 -2.69
C GLU A 164 -25.42 -31.30 -2.27
N LEU A 165 -24.92 -30.81 -1.13
CA LEU A 165 -23.66 -31.25 -0.51
C LEU A 165 -23.93 -32.35 0.52
N VAL A 166 -24.61 -33.43 0.10
CA VAL A 166 -25.04 -34.57 0.94
C VAL A 166 -23.94 -35.11 1.87
N CYS A 167 -22.68 -35.04 1.44
CA CYS A 167 -21.52 -35.49 2.22
C CYS A 167 -21.19 -34.62 3.45
N LEU A 168 -21.97 -33.55 3.68
CA LEU A 168 -21.70 -32.46 4.64
C LEU A 168 -22.97 -31.97 5.35
N HIS A 169 -23.99 -32.83 5.47
CA HIS A 169 -25.20 -32.46 6.18
C HIS A 169 -24.87 -32.04 7.63
N GLY A 170 -25.14 -30.78 7.98
CA GLY A 170 -24.84 -30.20 9.29
C GLY A 170 -23.44 -29.62 9.46
N GLU A 171 -22.58 -29.65 8.43
CA GLU A 171 -21.21 -29.09 8.48
C GLU A 171 -21.16 -27.62 8.06
N ILE A 172 -22.18 -27.13 7.36
CA ILE A 172 -22.29 -25.71 6.98
C ILE A 172 -22.73 -24.92 8.21
N HIS A 173 -21.87 -23.99 8.64
CA HIS A 173 -22.19 -23.06 9.73
C HIS A 173 -23.29 -22.09 9.26
N GLY A 174 -23.04 -21.37 8.17
CA GLY A 174 -24.02 -20.47 7.56
C GLY A 174 -23.58 -19.96 6.19
N VAL A 175 -24.38 -19.07 5.60
CA VAL A 175 -24.08 -18.42 4.32
C VAL A 175 -24.25 -16.90 4.40
N SER A 176 -23.43 -16.11 3.73
CA SER A 176 -23.58 -14.65 3.65
C SER A 176 -23.77 -14.26 2.20
N ILE A 177 -24.99 -13.84 1.84
CA ILE A 177 -25.31 -13.38 0.48
C ILE A 177 -24.77 -11.97 0.30
N CYS A 178 -24.11 -11.75 -0.84
CA CYS A 178 -23.64 -10.44 -1.25
C CYS A 178 -24.69 -9.78 -2.14
N TYR A 179 -24.83 -8.46 -2.04
CA TYR A 179 -25.87 -7.69 -2.71
C TYR A 179 -25.27 -6.71 -3.71
N ASP A 180 -25.98 -6.46 -4.80
CA ASP A 180 -25.59 -5.50 -5.83
C ASP A 180 -25.93 -4.08 -5.40
N MET A 181 -25.09 -3.52 -4.52
CA MET A 181 -25.23 -2.13 -4.09
C MET A 181 -24.71 -1.13 -5.11
N LYS A 182 -23.92 -1.56 -6.10
CA LYS A 182 -23.34 -0.65 -7.10
C LYS A 182 -24.39 -0.06 -8.05
N HIS A 183 -25.43 -0.84 -8.36
CA HIS A 183 -26.45 -0.47 -9.36
C HIS A 183 -27.72 0.16 -8.78
N ILE A 184 -27.86 0.26 -7.46
CA ILE A 184 -28.94 1.05 -6.85
C ILE A 184 -28.63 2.55 -6.96
N SER A 185 -29.64 3.38 -6.75
CA SER A 185 -29.46 4.83 -6.82
C SER A 185 -28.48 5.33 -5.76
N THR A 186 -27.73 6.39 -6.04
CA THR A 186 -26.83 7.01 -5.05
C THR A 186 -27.59 7.46 -3.80
N GLU A 187 -28.84 7.92 -3.95
CA GLU A 187 -29.71 8.26 -2.82
C GLU A 187 -30.01 7.02 -1.96
N SER A 188 -30.31 5.89 -2.60
CA SER A 188 -30.52 4.60 -1.92
C SER A 188 -29.26 4.13 -1.18
N GLN A 189 -28.07 4.30 -1.77
CA GLN A 189 -26.79 3.98 -1.10
C GLN A 189 -26.57 4.84 0.14
N GLU A 190 -26.70 6.17 0.01
CA GLU A 190 -26.57 7.10 1.13
C GLU A 190 -27.59 6.80 2.23
N ARG A 191 -28.79 6.34 1.84
CA ARG A 191 -29.82 5.94 2.79
C ARG A 191 -29.47 4.66 3.55
N LEU A 192 -28.94 3.63 2.88
CA LEU A 192 -28.47 2.40 3.54
C LEU A 192 -27.33 2.69 4.53
N GLU A 193 -26.38 3.55 4.15
CA GLU A 193 -25.32 4.01 5.04
C GLU A 193 -25.92 4.71 6.26
N SER A 194 -26.85 5.64 6.05
CA SER A 194 -27.53 6.35 7.15
C SER A 194 -28.33 5.42 8.07
N MET A 195 -28.91 4.32 7.55
CA MET A 195 -29.60 3.32 8.36
C MET A 195 -28.63 2.54 9.26
N LEU A 196 -27.47 2.15 8.73
CA LEU A 196 -26.41 1.49 9.51
C LEU A 196 -25.87 2.42 10.60
N GLU A 197 -25.77 3.72 10.30
CA GLU A 197 -25.40 4.70 11.31
C GLU A 197 -26.35 4.69 12.49
N ARG A 198 -27.66 4.75 12.23
CA ARG A 198 -28.65 4.75 13.30
C ARG A 198 -28.62 3.47 14.12
N ILE A 199 -28.41 2.30 13.49
CA ILE A 199 -28.24 1.02 14.21
C ILE A 199 -27.06 1.07 15.18
N VAL A 200 -25.91 1.57 14.73
CA VAL A 200 -24.73 1.61 15.60
C VAL A 200 -24.82 2.71 16.65
N GLU A 201 -25.44 3.87 16.36
CA GLU A 201 -25.72 4.90 17.38
C GLU A 201 -26.68 4.36 18.46
N TRP A 202 -27.71 3.61 18.05
CA TRP A 202 -28.65 2.95 18.96
C TRP A 202 -27.93 1.96 19.87
N ASP A 203 -27.05 1.15 19.31
CA ASP A 203 -26.24 0.20 20.07
C ASP A 203 -25.27 0.92 21.02
N ASP A 204 -24.64 2.02 20.59
CA ASP A 204 -23.78 2.84 21.45
C ASP A 204 -24.52 3.44 22.64
N LEU A 205 -25.77 3.89 22.45
CA LEU A 205 -26.64 4.38 23.52
C LEU A 205 -27.00 3.25 24.50
N ARG A 206 -27.44 2.10 23.99
CA ARG A 206 -27.85 0.95 24.82
C ARG A 206 -26.71 0.31 25.59
N ASN A 207 -25.50 0.32 25.02
CA ASN A 207 -24.30 -0.22 25.64
C ASN A 207 -23.56 0.82 26.52
N GLU A 208 -24.13 2.02 26.72
CA GLU A 208 -23.58 3.12 27.52
C GLU A 208 -22.22 3.66 27.03
N TRP A 209 -21.93 3.49 25.74
CA TRP A 209 -20.76 4.08 25.08
C TRP A 209 -20.98 5.55 24.75
N CYS A 210 -22.23 5.93 24.45
CA CYS A 210 -22.65 7.33 24.29
C CYS A 210 -23.54 7.75 25.47
N PRO A 211 -23.21 8.83 26.21
CA PRO A 211 -24.12 9.39 27.20
C PRO A 211 -25.42 9.84 26.53
N GLY A 212 -26.59 9.44 27.07
CA GLY A 212 -27.88 9.72 26.42
C GLY A 212 -28.22 11.19 26.18
N HIS A 213 -27.53 12.14 26.83
CA HIS A 213 -27.69 13.58 26.59
C HIS A 213 -26.82 14.14 25.45
N LEU A 214 -25.90 13.33 24.91
CA LEU A 214 -25.02 13.71 23.80
C LEU A 214 -25.43 13.05 22.47
N GLY A 215 -26.15 11.94 22.51
CA GLY A 215 -26.70 11.29 21.32
C GLY A 215 -28.09 11.80 20.95
N THR A 216 -28.62 11.27 19.85
CA THR A 216 -30.03 11.43 19.49
C THR A 216 -30.90 10.83 20.62
N PRO A 217 -31.98 11.51 21.05
CA PRO A 217 -32.89 10.96 22.06
C PRO A 217 -33.39 9.55 21.66
N GLU A 218 -33.41 8.63 22.62
CA GLU A 218 -33.76 7.21 22.34
C GLU A 218 -35.13 7.10 21.66
N ASP A 219 -36.12 7.88 22.08
CA ASP A 219 -37.46 7.87 21.47
C ASP A 219 -37.45 8.31 20.00
N GLU A 220 -36.64 9.32 19.64
CA GLU A 220 -36.51 9.80 18.26
C GLU A 220 -35.76 8.79 17.38
N LEU A 221 -34.74 8.15 17.95
CA LEU A 221 -33.98 7.12 17.25
C LEU A 221 -34.83 5.86 17.02
N ALA A 222 -35.64 5.47 18.01
CA ALA A 222 -36.59 4.37 17.89
C ALA A 222 -37.62 4.63 16.77
N ALA A 223 -38.20 5.83 16.73
CA ALA A 223 -39.13 6.21 15.67
C ALA A 223 -38.47 6.22 14.28
N SER A 224 -37.23 6.70 14.20
CA SER A 224 -36.45 6.69 12.94
C SER A 224 -36.14 5.27 12.47
N MET A 225 -35.84 4.35 13.40
CA MET A 225 -35.60 2.94 13.09
C MET A 225 -36.86 2.22 12.59
N GLU A 226 -38.05 2.58 13.09
CA GLU A 226 -39.32 2.02 12.60
C GLU A 226 -39.61 2.48 11.17
N GLU A 227 -39.38 3.76 10.87
CA GLU A 227 -39.51 4.29 9.51
C GLU A 227 -38.48 3.63 8.57
N ASP A 228 -37.22 3.55 8.99
CA ASP A 228 -36.16 2.86 8.25
C ASP A 228 -36.53 1.42 7.92
N ALA A 229 -37.19 0.71 8.84
CA ALA A 229 -37.60 -0.66 8.59
C ALA A 229 -38.57 -0.77 7.41
N ARG A 230 -39.55 0.14 7.32
CA ARG A 230 -40.51 0.18 6.20
C ARG A 230 -39.82 0.50 4.88
N ILE A 231 -38.95 1.50 4.88
CA ILE A 231 -38.22 1.89 3.67
C ILE A 231 -37.29 0.78 3.22
N PHE A 232 -36.57 0.16 4.15
CA PHE A 232 -35.64 -0.91 3.84
C PHE A 232 -36.37 -2.13 3.28
N GLU A 233 -37.54 -2.48 3.82
CA GLU A 233 -38.40 -3.52 3.25
C GLU A 233 -38.79 -3.22 1.80
N GLU A 234 -39.20 -1.98 1.51
CA GLU A 234 -39.51 -1.54 0.14
C GLU A 234 -38.29 -1.64 -0.80
N MET A 235 -37.13 -1.16 -0.34
CA MET A 235 -35.88 -1.25 -1.08
C MET A 235 -35.49 -2.70 -1.34
N LEU A 236 -35.67 -3.59 -0.37
CA LEU A 236 -35.32 -5.00 -0.46
C LEU A 236 -36.18 -5.73 -1.50
N GLN A 237 -37.47 -5.39 -1.59
CA GLN A 237 -38.39 -5.94 -2.58
C GLN A 237 -38.16 -5.36 -3.98
N ASN A 238 -37.97 -4.04 -4.08
CA ASN A 238 -38.04 -3.34 -5.36
C ASN A 238 -36.67 -3.07 -6.00
N GLU A 239 -35.65 -2.77 -5.21
CA GLU A 239 -34.37 -2.22 -5.70
C GLU A 239 -33.20 -3.20 -5.52
N LEU A 240 -33.05 -3.79 -4.34
CA LEU A 240 -31.91 -4.63 -4.01
C LEU A 240 -32.03 -6.01 -4.65
N ARG A 241 -30.92 -6.49 -5.20
CA ARG A 241 -30.79 -7.83 -5.80
C ARG A 241 -29.49 -8.46 -5.33
N GLY A 242 -29.42 -9.79 -5.38
CA GLY A 242 -28.21 -10.52 -5.06
C GLY A 242 -27.13 -10.20 -6.10
N SER A 243 -25.88 -10.08 -5.67
CA SER A 243 -24.74 -9.88 -6.56
C SER A 243 -24.32 -11.18 -7.27
N GLY A 244 -25.15 -12.22 -7.28
CA GLY A 244 -24.75 -13.54 -7.76
C GLY A 244 -23.52 -14.14 -7.07
N ARG A 245 -23.17 -13.65 -5.88
CA ARG A 245 -22.08 -14.14 -5.04
C ARG A 245 -22.58 -14.35 -3.63
N ALA A 246 -22.07 -15.38 -2.96
CA ALA A 246 -22.32 -15.62 -1.56
C ALA A 246 -21.13 -16.34 -0.94
N TYR A 247 -20.88 -16.14 0.34
CA TYR A 247 -19.86 -16.87 1.08
C TYR A 247 -20.50 -17.97 1.90
N VAL A 248 -19.97 -19.19 1.78
CA VAL A 248 -20.41 -20.37 2.51
C VAL A 248 -19.36 -20.67 3.57
N VAL A 249 -19.79 -20.61 4.83
CA VAL A 249 -18.93 -20.79 5.99
C VAL A 249 -19.15 -22.19 6.55
N PHE A 250 -18.09 -22.94 6.71
CA PHE A 250 -18.09 -24.28 7.29
C PHE A 250 -17.75 -24.21 8.79
N LYS A 251 -18.21 -25.20 9.55
CA LYS A 251 -17.89 -25.30 10.99
C LYS A 251 -16.42 -25.62 11.23
N MET A 252 -15.86 -26.50 10.39
CA MET A 252 -14.50 -27.02 10.45
C MET A 252 -13.81 -26.82 9.09
N GLN A 253 -12.50 -26.58 9.09
CA GLN A 253 -11.71 -26.43 7.86
C GLN A 253 -11.69 -27.73 7.04
N GLN A 254 -11.70 -28.88 7.73
CA GLN A 254 -11.73 -30.21 7.09
C GLN A 254 -12.91 -30.35 6.11
N SER A 255 -14.07 -29.84 6.51
CA SER A 255 -15.31 -29.88 5.74
C SER A 255 -15.20 -29.03 4.48
N LEU A 256 -14.59 -27.85 4.58
CA LEU A 256 -14.29 -26.98 3.43
C LEU A 256 -13.37 -27.68 2.42
N VAL A 257 -12.25 -28.26 2.87
CA VAL A 257 -11.29 -28.90 1.96
C VAL A 257 -11.88 -30.15 1.31
N LYS A 258 -12.72 -30.88 2.03
CA LYS A 258 -13.50 -31.98 1.46
C LYS A 258 -14.42 -31.50 0.34
N VAL A 259 -15.14 -30.38 0.50
CA VAL A 259 -15.96 -29.78 -0.58
C VAL A 259 -15.09 -29.48 -1.79
N LEU A 260 -13.99 -28.75 -1.59
CA LEU A 260 -13.16 -28.27 -2.69
C LEU A 260 -12.51 -29.43 -3.47
N LYS A 261 -12.22 -30.54 -2.80
CA LYS A 261 -11.70 -31.77 -3.43
C LYS A 261 -12.79 -32.53 -4.19
N GLU A 262 -14.00 -32.64 -3.64
CA GLU A 262 -15.08 -33.47 -4.18
C GLU A 262 -15.95 -32.76 -5.22
N ARG A 263 -16.06 -31.42 -5.17
CA ARG A 263 -17.02 -30.62 -5.93
C ARG A 263 -16.37 -29.38 -6.53
N ARG A 264 -16.75 -29.04 -7.77
CA ARG A 264 -16.37 -27.78 -8.45
C ARG A 264 -17.51 -26.76 -8.52
N GLY A 265 -18.74 -27.20 -8.27
CA GLY A 265 -19.92 -26.35 -8.33
C GLY A 265 -21.21 -27.14 -8.16
N ILE A 266 -22.33 -26.43 -8.22
CA ILE A 266 -23.69 -26.94 -8.00
C ILE A 266 -24.54 -26.55 -9.20
N LEU A 267 -25.39 -27.46 -9.69
CA LEU A 267 -26.27 -27.20 -10.82
C LEU A 267 -27.26 -26.07 -10.48
N GLN A 268 -27.42 -25.09 -11.37
CA GLN A 268 -28.30 -23.95 -11.12
C GLN A 268 -29.77 -24.36 -10.92
N SER A 269 -30.18 -25.48 -11.52
CA SER A 269 -31.53 -26.05 -11.36
C SER A 269 -31.88 -26.40 -9.91
N ALA A 270 -30.89 -26.71 -9.07
CA ALA A 270 -31.11 -26.98 -7.64
C ALA A 270 -31.66 -25.76 -6.90
N PHE A 271 -31.35 -24.55 -7.37
CA PHE A 271 -31.81 -23.30 -6.77
C PHE A 271 -33.21 -22.90 -7.29
N GLN A 272 -33.58 -23.31 -8.51
CA GLN A 272 -34.87 -22.98 -9.15
C GLN A 272 -36.02 -23.88 -8.68
N ALA A 273 -35.77 -25.17 -8.46
CA ALA A 273 -36.80 -26.18 -8.21
C ALA A 273 -37.72 -25.90 -7.01
N GLN A 274 -37.30 -25.07 -6.06
CA GLN A 274 -38.10 -24.70 -4.89
C GLN A 274 -39.02 -23.48 -5.12
N THR A 275 -38.75 -22.64 -6.12
CA THR A 275 -39.61 -21.48 -6.41
C THR A 275 -40.90 -21.94 -7.10
N ASP A 276 -40.80 -22.92 -7.99
CA ASP A 276 -41.89 -23.34 -8.88
C ASP A 276 -42.97 -24.19 -8.18
N GLU A 277 -42.67 -24.83 -7.04
CA GLU A 277 -43.66 -25.63 -6.30
C GLU A 277 -44.84 -24.80 -5.73
N LYS A 278 -44.67 -23.47 -5.60
CA LYS A 278 -45.75 -22.57 -5.13
C LYS A 278 -46.51 -21.85 -6.25
N GLU A 279 -45.96 -21.77 -7.46
CA GLU A 279 -46.55 -21.02 -8.58
C GLU A 279 -46.67 -21.88 -9.84
N ALA A 280 -47.37 -23.02 -9.75
CA ALA A 280 -47.66 -23.89 -10.89
C ALA A 280 -48.59 -23.21 -11.92
N SER A 281 -48.06 -22.26 -12.68
CA SER A 281 -48.64 -21.78 -13.94
C SER A 281 -47.86 -22.41 -15.10
N PRO A 282 -48.53 -23.10 -16.05
CA PRO A 282 -47.87 -23.79 -17.15
C PRO A 282 -47.37 -22.78 -18.20
N MET A 283 -46.20 -22.18 -17.95
CA MET A 283 -45.61 -21.22 -18.88
C MET A 283 -44.80 -21.95 -19.96
N LYS A 284 -45.05 -21.55 -21.22
CA LYS A 284 -44.52 -22.16 -22.44
C LYS A 284 -43.00 -22.01 -22.51
N SER A 285 -42.29 -23.10 -22.26
CA SER A 285 -40.85 -23.26 -22.50
C SER A 285 -40.52 -22.96 -23.97
N THR A 286 -39.84 -21.84 -24.22
CA THR A 286 -39.11 -21.59 -25.45
C THR A 286 -37.78 -22.34 -25.36
N ALA A 287 -37.63 -23.36 -26.20
CA ALA A 287 -36.48 -24.25 -26.27
C ALA A 287 -35.19 -23.54 -26.70
N HIS A 288 -34.52 -22.86 -25.77
CA HIS A 288 -33.09 -22.60 -25.86
C HIS A 288 -32.34 -23.77 -25.21
N SER A 289 -31.29 -24.24 -25.89
CA SER A 289 -30.52 -25.42 -25.54
C SER A 289 -30.04 -25.37 -24.08
N PRO A 290 -30.09 -26.49 -23.33
CA PRO A 290 -29.72 -26.52 -21.92
C PRO A 290 -28.21 -26.42 -21.80
N ILE A 291 -27.68 -25.20 -21.75
CA ILE A 291 -26.35 -24.97 -21.20
C ILE A 291 -26.51 -25.27 -19.71
N PHE A 292 -25.74 -26.24 -19.21
CA PHE A 292 -25.72 -26.57 -17.79
C PHE A 292 -25.03 -25.42 -17.06
N ASP A 293 -25.82 -24.44 -16.63
CA ASP A 293 -25.33 -23.37 -15.79
C ASP A 293 -25.02 -23.93 -14.40
N VAL A 294 -23.78 -23.71 -13.95
CA VAL A 294 -23.23 -24.24 -12.70
C VAL A 294 -22.80 -23.07 -11.83
N VAL A 295 -23.33 -23.01 -10.61
CA VAL A 295 -22.85 -22.12 -9.55
C VAL A 295 -21.49 -22.66 -9.10
N LYS A 296 -20.41 -21.92 -9.36
CA LYS A 296 -19.05 -22.41 -9.09
C LYS A 296 -18.69 -22.20 -7.63
N LEU A 297 -18.01 -23.19 -7.06
CA LEU A 297 -17.35 -23.10 -5.76
C LEU A 297 -15.92 -22.63 -5.99
N VAL A 298 -15.58 -21.46 -5.47
CA VAL A 298 -14.26 -20.83 -5.62
C VAL A 298 -13.68 -20.65 -4.23
N HIS A 299 -12.53 -21.27 -3.99
CA HIS A 299 -11.75 -20.95 -2.79
C HIS A 299 -11.14 -19.57 -2.96
N THR A 300 -11.38 -18.71 -1.99
CA THR A 300 -10.93 -17.33 -1.98
C THR A 300 -10.31 -17.01 -0.65
N ASN A 301 -9.11 -16.43 -0.67
CA ASN A 301 -8.48 -15.84 0.50
C ASN A 301 -9.11 -14.46 0.74
N ASP A 302 -10.42 -14.45 1.04
CA ASP A 302 -11.18 -13.25 1.38
C ASP A 302 -11.44 -13.26 2.88
N ALA A 303 -10.88 -12.28 3.59
CA ALA A 303 -11.32 -11.96 4.94
C ALA A 303 -12.56 -11.03 4.89
N PRO A 304 -13.57 -11.21 5.76
CA PRO A 304 -14.79 -10.42 5.73
C PRO A 304 -14.52 -8.90 5.85
N GLU A 305 -13.59 -8.51 6.72
CA GLU A 305 -13.14 -7.14 6.95
C GLU A 305 -12.40 -6.52 5.76
N GLY A 306 -11.83 -7.33 4.87
CA GLY A 306 -11.08 -6.85 3.71
C GLY A 306 -11.94 -6.50 2.49
N LEU A 307 -13.26 -6.68 2.58
CA LEU A 307 -14.20 -6.55 1.47
C LEU A 307 -14.92 -5.20 1.42
N LEU A 308 -14.97 -4.64 0.23
CA LEU A 308 -15.82 -3.50 -0.11
C LEU A 308 -17.18 -4.02 -0.56
N TYR A 309 -18.08 -4.25 0.41
CA TYR A 309 -19.41 -4.80 0.16
C TYR A 309 -20.20 -4.00 -0.89
N ASN A 310 -20.01 -2.68 -0.95
CA ASN A 310 -20.65 -1.80 -1.94
C ASN A 310 -20.23 -2.08 -3.40
N ARG A 311 -19.20 -2.91 -3.62
CA ARG A 311 -18.60 -3.21 -4.93
C ARG A 311 -18.57 -4.69 -5.29
N MET A 312 -19.29 -5.53 -4.54
CA MET A 312 -19.28 -6.99 -4.71
C MET A 312 -19.72 -7.47 -6.10
N TRP A 313 -20.49 -6.64 -6.82
CA TRP A 313 -20.90 -6.93 -8.18
C TRP A 313 -20.10 -6.13 -9.19
N MET A 314 -19.38 -6.85 -10.05
CA MET A 314 -18.91 -6.36 -11.35
C MET A 314 -19.29 -7.39 -12.41
N THR A 315 -19.83 -6.90 -13.51
CA THR A 315 -20.02 -7.73 -14.69
C THR A 315 -18.66 -8.10 -15.29
N PRO A 316 -18.53 -9.27 -15.96
CA PRO A 316 -17.27 -9.64 -16.62
C PRO A 316 -16.77 -8.60 -17.63
N GLN A 317 -17.70 -7.85 -18.24
CA GLN A 317 -17.36 -6.74 -19.15
C GLN A 317 -16.77 -5.55 -18.39
N GLU A 318 -17.33 -5.17 -17.25
CA GLU A 318 -16.76 -4.12 -16.39
C GLU A 318 -15.41 -4.54 -15.83
N GLU A 319 -15.26 -5.79 -15.39
CA GLU A 319 -13.99 -6.31 -14.88
C GLU A 319 -12.91 -6.30 -15.98
N SER A 320 -13.24 -6.77 -17.18
CA SER A 320 -12.34 -6.70 -18.34
C SER A 320 -12.02 -5.25 -18.72
N ALA A 321 -13.02 -4.36 -18.71
CA ALA A 321 -12.82 -2.94 -18.99
C ALA A 321 -11.90 -2.31 -17.95
N THR A 322 -12.11 -2.54 -16.65
CA THR A 322 -11.24 -2.07 -15.57
C THR A 322 -9.81 -2.58 -15.77
N ASN A 323 -9.63 -3.88 -16.00
CA ASN A 323 -8.31 -4.50 -16.14
C ASN A 323 -7.51 -3.96 -17.35
N HIS A 324 -8.18 -3.52 -18.43
CA HIS A 324 -7.51 -2.96 -19.62
C HIS A 324 -7.40 -1.43 -19.61
N GLU A 325 -8.44 -0.74 -19.14
CA GLU A 325 -8.55 0.71 -19.19
C GLU A 325 -7.72 1.38 -18.09
N MET A 326 -7.65 0.76 -16.90
CA MET A 326 -6.89 1.30 -15.78
C MET A 326 -5.39 1.44 -16.14
N PRO A 327 -4.66 0.39 -16.61
CA PRO A 327 -3.27 0.56 -17.03
C PRO A 327 -3.08 1.64 -18.09
N ARG A 328 -4.04 1.79 -19.01
CA ARG A 328 -4.00 2.83 -20.05
C ARG A 328 -4.07 4.23 -19.43
N ARG A 329 -5.01 4.48 -18.52
CA ARG A 329 -5.15 5.77 -17.83
C ARG A 329 -3.94 6.08 -16.96
N LEU A 330 -3.43 5.08 -16.24
CA LEU A 330 -2.25 5.24 -15.40
C LEU A 330 -0.99 5.53 -16.23
N PHE A 331 -0.85 4.88 -17.40
CA PHE A 331 0.21 5.23 -18.35
C PHE A 331 0.07 6.66 -18.90
N LEU A 332 -1.17 7.12 -19.16
CA LEU A 332 -1.41 8.51 -19.55
C LEU A 332 -1.01 9.50 -18.44
N TYR A 333 -1.24 9.18 -17.17
CA TYR A 333 -0.76 10.01 -16.05
C TYR A 333 0.76 10.08 -15.99
N VAL A 334 1.46 8.95 -16.16
CA VAL A 334 2.93 8.90 -16.23
C VAL A 334 3.45 9.70 -17.44
N ALA A 335 2.82 9.57 -18.60
CA ALA A 335 3.18 10.32 -19.81
C ALA A 335 2.93 11.83 -19.62
N ALA A 336 1.80 12.21 -19.02
CA ALA A 336 1.48 13.59 -18.71
C ALA A 336 2.50 14.20 -17.75
N TYR A 337 2.92 13.46 -16.72
CA TYR A 337 4.03 13.86 -15.84
C TYR A 337 5.30 14.12 -16.65
N GLY A 338 5.71 13.16 -17.49
CA GLY A 338 6.92 13.29 -18.30
C GLY A 338 6.89 14.51 -19.23
N VAL A 339 5.75 14.77 -19.89
CA VAL A 339 5.57 15.96 -20.74
C VAL A 339 5.66 17.25 -19.93
N VAL A 340 4.96 17.33 -18.79
CA VAL A 340 4.98 18.51 -17.94
C VAL A 340 6.38 18.76 -17.39
N ALA A 341 7.06 17.73 -16.89
CA ALA A 341 8.43 17.83 -16.39
C ALA A 341 9.41 18.28 -17.50
N GLN A 342 9.25 17.78 -18.73
CA GLN A 342 10.03 18.21 -19.89
C GLN A 342 9.74 19.64 -20.32
N LEU A 343 8.48 20.08 -20.30
CA LEU A 343 8.10 21.45 -20.61
C LEU A 343 8.65 22.42 -19.57
N PHE A 344 8.56 22.10 -18.28
CA PHE A 344 9.15 22.89 -17.21
C PHE A 344 10.67 23.00 -17.38
N TYR A 345 11.32 21.89 -17.74
CA TYR A 345 12.74 21.90 -18.01
C TYR A 345 13.10 22.78 -19.20
N SER A 346 12.48 22.56 -20.36
CA SER A 346 12.81 23.30 -21.58
C SER A 346 12.44 24.78 -21.53
N SER A 347 11.39 25.14 -20.81
CA SER A 347 10.83 26.50 -20.82
C SER A 347 11.33 27.36 -19.66
N MET A 348 11.68 26.76 -18.52
CA MET A 348 12.08 27.52 -17.33
C MET A 348 13.52 27.21 -16.92
N ILE A 349 13.89 25.94 -16.83
CA ILE A 349 15.18 25.54 -16.28
C ILE A 349 16.29 25.78 -17.31
N LEU A 350 16.14 25.29 -18.54
CA LEU A 350 17.14 25.39 -19.60
C LEU A 350 17.44 26.84 -19.99
N PRO A 351 16.44 27.73 -20.25
CA PRO A 351 16.74 29.12 -20.60
C PRO A 351 17.38 29.90 -19.45
N TYR A 352 17.03 29.57 -18.20
CA TYR A 352 17.69 30.16 -17.04
C TYR A 352 19.16 29.77 -16.96
N GLN A 353 19.48 28.53 -17.33
CA GLN A 353 20.85 28.02 -17.41
C GLN A 353 21.63 28.63 -18.57
N ASP A 354 21.04 28.65 -19.77
CA ASP A 354 21.69 29.14 -21.00
C ASP A 354 22.01 30.64 -20.95
N ASN A 355 21.25 31.42 -20.16
CA ASN A 355 21.46 32.85 -20.01
C ASN A 355 22.50 33.23 -18.94
N PHE A 356 23.28 32.27 -18.43
CA PHE A 356 24.51 32.47 -17.62
C PHE A 356 24.45 33.65 -16.64
N VAL A 357 23.49 33.63 -15.70
CA VAL A 357 23.67 34.41 -14.48
C VAL A 357 24.64 33.62 -13.60
N GLU A 358 25.95 33.79 -13.81
CA GLU A 358 26.98 33.29 -12.89
C GLU A 358 26.65 33.80 -11.47
N GLY A 359 26.47 32.89 -10.51
CA GLY A 359 26.01 33.20 -9.15
C GLY A 359 24.49 33.17 -8.95
N GLY A 360 23.70 32.94 -10.00
CA GLY A 360 22.24 32.81 -9.96
C GLY A 360 21.73 31.41 -9.63
N GLU A 361 22.59 30.43 -9.37
CA GLU A 361 22.17 29.05 -9.03
C GLU A 361 21.43 28.97 -7.68
N ASP A 362 21.62 29.98 -6.81
CA ASP A 362 20.84 30.16 -5.58
C ASP A 362 19.52 30.91 -5.78
N ALA A 363 19.16 31.25 -7.02
CA ALA A 363 17.91 31.96 -7.26
C ALA A 363 16.73 31.12 -6.80
N ALA A 364 16.05 31.66 -5.80
CA ALA A 364 14.83 31.10 -5.23
C ALA A 364 13.82 30.68 -6.30
N ALA A 365 13.81 31.32 -7.48
CA ALA A 365 12.98 30.96 -8.62
C ALA A 365 13.16 29.50 -9.08
N VAL A 366 14.39 29.01 -9.28
CA VAL A 366 14.64 27.62 -9.72
C VAL A 366 14.21 26.62 -8.64
N LYS A 367 14.50 26.93 -7.38
CA LYS A 367 14.07 26.12 -6.22
C LYS A 367 12.53 26.10 -6.09
N ILE A 368 11.85 27.22 -6.34
CA ILE A 368 10.38 27.30 -6.36
C ILE A 368 9.82 26.45 -7.49
N VAL A 369 10.37 26.53 -8.70
CA VAL A 369 9.92 25.72 -9.85
C VAL A 369 10.10 24.23 -9.57
N GLY A 370 11.24 23.81 -9.00
CA GLY A 370 11.44 22.42 -8.56
C GLY A 370 10.37 21.94 -7.57
N LYS A 371 9.96 22.81 -6.63
CA LYS A 371 8.85 22.52 -5.70
C LYS A 371 7.49 22.44 -6.39
N VAL A 372 7.26 23.21 -7.45
CA VAL A 372 6.02 23.11 -8.26
C VAL A 372 5.95 21.76 -8.99
N VAL A 373 7.06 21.27 -9.54
CA VAL A 373 7.12 19.92 -10.15
C VAL A 373 6.84 18.84 -9.10
N LEU A 374 7.35 19.00 -7.88
CA LEU A 374 7.04 18.10 -6.75
C LEU A 374 5.54 18.11 -6.41
N LEU A 375 4.91 19.29 -6.34
CA LEU A 375 3.47 19.39 -6.11
C LEU A 375 2.65 18.73 -7.22
N PHE A 376 3.10 18.84 -8.47
CA PHE A 376 2.46 18.15 -9.60
C PHE A 376 2.60 16.63 -9.49
N ASN A 377 3.76 16.13 -9.03
CA ASN A 377 3.94 14.71 -8.72
C ASN A 377 2.94 14.25 -7.65
N VAL A 378 2.82 14.97 -6.53
CA VAL A 378 1.84 14.67 -5.48
C VAL A 378 0.42 14.65 -6.04
N ALA A 379 0.05 15.63 -6.86
CA ALA A 379 -1.29 15.67 -7.48
C ALA A 379 -1.56 14.46 -8.38
N ILE A 380 -0.57 14.01 -9.16
CA ILE A 380 -0.70 12.81 -9.99
C ILE A 380 -0.80 11.56 -9.13
N GLN A 381 0.00 11.43 -8.07
CA GLN A 381 -0.10 10.30 -7.14
C GLN A 381 -1.48 10.22 -6.49
N THR A 382 -2.04 11.36 -6.07
CA THR A 382 -3.43 11.43 -5.57
C THR A 382 -4.44 11.03 -6.65
N ALA A 383 -4.25 11.48 -7.90
CA ALA A 383 -5.12 11.08 -9.01
C ALA A 383 -5.05 9.56 -9.29
N VAL A 384 -3.85 8.96 -9.23
CA VAL A 384 -3.66 7.51 -9.34
C VAL A 384 -4.42 6.79 -8.24
N MET A 385 -4.28 7.24 -6.98
CA MET A 385 -4.99 6.65 -5.85
C MET A 385 -6.51 6.73 -6.00
N ILE A 386 -7.05 7.88 -6.40
CA ILE A 386 -8.50 8.05 -6.65
C ILE A 386 -8.96 7.13 -7.79
N GLU A 387 -8.22 7.09 -8.90
CA GLU A 387 -8.56 6.26 -10.05
C GLU A 387 -8.57 4.76 -9.70
N VAL A 388 -7.56 4.27 -8.98
CA VAL A 388 -7.48 2.87 -8.53
C VAL A 388 -8.58 2.59 -7.51
N ALA A 389 -8.86 3.53 -6.62
CA ALA A 389 -10.01 3.44 -5.73
C ALA A 389 -11.31 3.39 -6.53
N ASP A 390 -11.48 4.08 -7.66
CA ASP A 390 -12.73 4.08 -8.44
C ASP A 390 -12.88 2.88 -9.38
N CYS A 391 -11.83 2.09 -9.61
CA CYS A 391 -11.83 0.90 -10.47
C CYS A 391 -12.78 -0.23 -10.02
N GLY A 392 -13.38 -0.10 -8.83
CA GLY A 392 -14.40 -1.02 -8.35
C GLY A 392 -13.86 -2.30 -7.73
N PHE A 393 -12.55 -2.40 -7.47
CA PHE A 393 -11.98 -3.58 -6.82
C PHE A 393 -12.75 -3.96 -5.56
N VAL A 394 -13.03 -5.26 -5.42
CA VAL A 394 -13.79 -5.82 -4.31
C VAL A 394 -12.98 -5.85 -3.02
N ARG A 395 -11.67 -6.15 -3.13
CA ARG A 395 -10.77 -6.24 -1.97
C ARG A 395 -9.99 -4.95 -1.80
N VAL A 396 -9.93 -4.44 -0.58
CA VAL A 396 -9.09 -3.27 -0.24
C VAL A 396 -7.62 -3.54 -0.54
N ILE A 397 -7.13 -4.74 -0.25
CA ILE A 397 -5.71 -5.08 -0.49
C ILE A 397 -5.32 -5.02 -1.98
N ARG A 398 -6.24 -5.29 -2.90
CA ARG A 398 -5.97 -5.16 -4.34
C ARG A 398 -5.79 -3.68 -4.73
N ILE A 399 -6.56 -2.78 -4.11
CA ILE A 399 -6.41 -1.33 -4.28
C ILE A 399 -5.01 -0.92 -3.82
N ASP A 400 -4.58 -1.38 -2.64
CA ASP A 400 -3.26 -1.10 -2.09
C ASP A 400 -2.13 -1.61 -2.98
N GLN A 401 -2.20 -2.87 -3.45
CA GLN A 401 -1.21 -3.46 -4.35
C GLN A 401 -1.06 -2.67 -5.65
N VAL A 402 -2.18 -2.38 -6.32
CA VAL A 402 -2.15 -1.68 -7.61
C VAL A 402 -1.65 -0.25 -7.42
N THR A 403 -2.11 0.44 -6.38
CA THR A 403 -1.65 1.79 -6.03
C THR A 403 -0.14 1.78 -5.74
N PHE A 404 0.35 0.81 -4.96
CA PHE A 404 1.78 0.61 -4.69
C PHE A 404 2.59 0.48 -5.99
N ILE A 405 2.19 -0.42 -6.91
CA ILE A 405 2.92 -0.66 -8.16
C ILE A 405 3.06 0.63 -8.96
N TRP A 406 1.93 1.28 -9.24
CA TRP A 406 1.90 2.45 -10.12
C TRP A 406 2.54 3.68 -9.49
N ASN A 407 2.34 3.89 -8.19
CA ASN A 407 3.01 4.95 -7.45
C ASN A 407 4.54 4.76 -7.45
N THR A 408 5.00 3.52 -7.24
CA THR A 408 6.43 3.19 -7.25
C THR A 408 7.03 3.39 -8.64
N ILE A 409 6.36 2.92 -9.70
CA ILE A 409 6.81 3.14 -11.09
C ILE A 409 6.89 4.64 -11.40
N LEU A 410 5.85 5.40 -11.08
CA LEU A 410 5.82 6.85 -11.30
C LEU A 410 6.99 7.54 -10.58
N LEU A 411 7.24 7.20 -9.32
CA LEU A 411 8.34 7.75 -8.55
C LEU A 411 9.71 7.38 -9.14
N LEU A 412 9.93 6.10 -9.47
CA LEU A 412 11.18 5.65 -10.09
C LEU A 412 11.45 6.35 -11.42
N LEU A 413 10.42 6.51 -12.26
CA LEU A 413 10.53 7.24 -13.53
C LEU A 413 10.82 8.73 -13.29
N SER A 414 10.14 9.35 -12.32
CA SER A 414 10.36 10.75 -11.95
C SER A 414 11.78 10.99 -11.48
N ILE A 415 12.31 10.09 -10.68
CA ILE A 415 13.68 10.12 -10.15
C ILE A 415 14.69 9.87 -11.26
N GLY A 416 14.49 8.82 -12.06
CA GLY A 416 15.36 8.52 -13.20
C GLY A 416 15.42 9.69 -14.19
N TYR A 417 14.28 10.31 -14.43
CA TYR A 417 14.19 11.52 -15.26
C TYR A 417 14.92 12.71 -14.63
N GLY A 418 14.74 12.95 -13.32
CA GLY A 418 15.46 14.01 -12.60
C GLY A 418 16.98 13.81 -12.63
N ILE A 419 17.46 12.58 -12.45
CA ILE A 419 18.88 12.24 -12.57
C ILE A 419 19.36 12.48 -14.00
N PHE A 420 18.63 11.97 -14.99
CA PHE A 420 18.95 12.16 -16.40
C PHE A 420 19.09 13.65 -16.77
N GLN A 421 18.18 14.50 -16.28
CA GLN A 421 18.26 15.95 -16.49
C GLN A 421 19.52 16.57 -15.87
N GLN A 422 19.92 16.15 -14.66
CA GLN A 422 21.16 16.65 -14.04
C GLN A 422 22.39 16.19 -14.82
N CYS A 423 22.41 14.93 -15.26
CA CYS A 423 23.46 14.38 -16.09
C CYS A 423 23.59 15.13 -17.43
N TRP A 424 22.44 15.41 -18.06
CA TRP A 424 22.36 16.16 -19.31
C TRP A 424 22.78 17.62 -19.13
N ARG A 425 22.26 18.31 -18.12
CA ARG A 425 22.60 19.70 -17.75
C ARG A 425 24.10 19.89 -17.64
N ALA A 426 24.75 18.94 -16.97
CA ALA A 426 26.15 19.07 -16.63
C ALA A 426 27.08 18.73 -17.82
N GLY A 427 26.51 18.31 -18.96
CA GLY A 427 27.25 18.03 -20.19
C GLY A 427 28.18 16.82 -20.06
N MET A 428 27.80 15.83 -19.24
CA MET A 428 28.65 14.67 -18.99
C MET A 428 29.00 13.95 -20.30
N ARG A 429 30.30 13.87 -20.60
CA ARG A 429 30.84 12.92 -21.58
C ARG A 429 31.22 11.62 -20.86
N PHE A 430 30.89 10.50 -21.48
CA PHE A 430 30.89 9.21 -20.81
C PHE A 430 32.15 8.34 -21.02
N VAL A 431 33.19 8.83 -21.71
CA VAL A 431 34.38 8.02 -22.09
C VAL A 431 35.66 8.51 -21.40
N LEU A 432 36.40 7.61 -20.73
CA LEU A 432 37.73 7.90 -20.15
C LEU A 432 38.90 7.49 -21.05
N VAL A 433 38.66 6.86 -22.20
CA VAL A 433 39.70 6.43 -23.14
C VAL A 433 40.18 7.62 -23.97
N ALA A 434 41.49 7.87 -23.97
CA ALA A 434 42.10 8.91 -24.79
C ALA A 434 42.06 8.52 -26.28
N PRO A 435 41.75 9.46 -27.19
CA PRO A 435 41.90 9.22 -28.63
C PRO A 435 43.36 8.99 -28.99
N GLU A 436 43.62 8.30 -30.11
CA GLU A 436 44.97 8.09 -30.62
C GLU A 436 45.69 9.44 -30.83
N LEU A 437 46.97 9.51 -30.44
CA LEU A 437 47.83 10.71 -30.48
C LEU A 437 48.00 11.35 -31.87
N ALA A 438 47.48 10.74 -32.93
CA ALA A 438 47.59 11.22 -34.30
C ALA A 438 46.76 12.50 -34.57
N ASP A 439 45.76 12.80 -33.74
CA ASP A 439 44.94 14.02 -33.84
C ASP A 439 45.13 14.90 -32.60
N GLU A 440 46.04 15.88 -32.73
CA GLU A 440 46.38 16.82 -31.66
C GLU A 440 45.15 17.64 -31.19
N GLN A 441 44.20 17.93 -32.08
CA GLN A 441 42.98 18.65 -31.75
C GLN A 441 42.01 17.77 -30.96
N ALA A 442 41.76 16.54 -31.42
CA ALA A 442 40.93 15.58 -30.69
C ALA A 442 41.50 15.26 -29.31
N TRP A 443 42.83 15.21 -29.19
CA TRP A 443 43.51 14.95 -27.93
C TRP A 443 43.40 16.14 -26.94
N TRP A 444 43.58 17.38 -27.40
CA TRP A 444 43.34 18.57 -26.58
C TRP A 444 41.87 18.72 -26.17
N GLU A 445 40.94 18.46 -27.09
CA GLU A 445 39.52 18.43 -26.77
C GLU A 445 39.22 17.37 -25.71
N TRP A 446 39.73 16.15 -25.88
CA TRP A 446 39.59 15.09 -24.88
C TRP A 446 40.13 15.50 -23.51
N ARG A 447 41.35 16.06 -23.43
CA ARG A 447 41.92 16.55 -22.16
C ARG A 447 41.02 17.56 -21.46
N ARG A 448 40.56 18.58 -22.20
CA ARG A 448 39.65 19.60 -21.68
C ARG A 448 38.37 18.97 -21.15
N LEU A 449 37.81 18.04 -21.92
CA LEU A 449 36.55 17.38 -21.61
C LEU A 449 36.66 16.40 -20.45
N THR A 450 37.81 15.74 -20.24
CA THR A 450 38.05 14.85 -19.08
C THR A 450 38.15 15.65 -17.78
N PHE A 451 38.85 16.78 -17.77
CA PHE A 451 38.86 17.66 -16.60
C PHE A 451 37.47 18.23 -16.32
N GLN A 452 36.76 18.65 -17.37
CA GLN A 452 35.36 19.09 -17.25
C GLN A 452 34.48 17.95 -16.72
N SER A 453 34.61 16.73 -17.22
CA SER A 453 33.76 15.60 -16.79
C SER A 453 33.95 15.25 -15.32
N VAL A 454 35.18 15.29 -14.80
CA VAL A 454 35.43 15.04 -13.36
C VAL A 454 34.82 16.12 -12.49
N GLN A 455 34.98 17.39 -12.86
CA GLN A 455 34.36 18.51 -12.14
C GLN A 455 32.84 18.43 -12.21
N THR A 456 32.32 18.14 -13.40
CA THR A 456 30.91 17.90 -13.69
C THR A 456 30.35 16.75 -12.86
N GLU A 457 31.02 15.60 -12.77
CA GLU A 457 30.56 14.44 -12.00
C GLU A 457 30.53 14.73 -10.51
N SER A 458 31.52 15.45 -9.99
CA SER A 458 31.52 15.94 -8.60
C SER A 458 30.33 16.90 -8.35
N MET A 459 30.07 17.82 -9.29
CA MET A 459 28.91 18.73 -9.22
C MET A 459 27.58 17.99 -9.30
N VAL A 460 27.43 17.04 -10.24
CA VAL A 460 26.23 16.21 -10.37
C VAL A 460 26.05 15.37 -9.12
N GLY A 461 27.12 14.79 -8.58
CA GLY A 461 27.09 14.04 -7.33
C GLY A 461 26.66 14.88 -6.14
N ALA A 462 27.13 16.13 -6.05
CA ALA A 462 26.71 17.07 -5.02
C ALA A 462 25.25 17.53 -5.20
N ASN A 463 24.83 17.82 -6.43
CA ASN A 463 23.45 18.16 -6.76
C ASN A 463 22.51 16.99 -6.48
N LEU A 464 22.93 15.77 -6.83
CA LEU A 464 22.17 14.55 -6.56
C LEU A 464 22.09 14.32 -5.05
N ALA A 465 23.16 14.52 -4.29
CA ALA A 465 23.10 14.50 -2.82
C ALA A 465 22.07 15.50 -2.28
N GLY A 466 22.10 16.74 -2.78
CA GLY A 466 21.15 17.80 -2.41
C GLY A 466 19.72 17.42 -2.76
N VAL A 467 19.46 17.00 -4.00
CA VAL A 467 18.16 16.52 -4.46
C VAL A 467 17.70 15.32 -3.64
N LEU A 468 18.57 14.36 -3.33
CA LEU A 468 18.24 13.18 -2.53
C LEU A 468 17.86 13.58 -1.11
N THR A 469 18.67 14.39 -0.44
CA THR A 469 18.35 14.85 0.92
C THR A 469 17.08 15.70 0.93
N GLU A 470 16.93 16.62 -0.02
CA GLU A 470 15.74 17.46 -0.13
C GLU A 470 14.49 16.64 -0.49
N GLN A 471 14.58 15.69 -1.41
CA GLN A 471 13.46 14.85 -1.83
C GLN A 471 13.11 13.82 -0.77
N ILE A 472 14.08 13.13 -0.15
CA ILE A 472 13.81 12.23 0.98
C ILE A 472 13.11 13.02 2.08
N LEU A 473 13.67 14.16 2.47
CA LEU A 473 13.14 14.94 3.58
C LEU A 473 11.80 15.60 3.22
N MET A 474 11.66 16.22 2.05
CA MET A 474 10.40 16.85 1.63
C MET A 474 9.33 15.83 1.29
N LEU A 475 9.60 14.82 0.46
CA LEU A 475 8.59 13.84 0.04
C LEU A 475 8.09 13.05 1.26
N TYR A 476 9.00 12.63 2.15
CA TYR A 476 8.62 11.89 3.35
C TYR A 476 7.97 12.80 4.40
N ILE A 477 8.58 13.92 4.78
CA ILE A 477 7.98 14.80 5.80
C ILE A 477 6.68 15.41 5.28
N LEU A 478 6.61 15.88 4.04
CA LEU A 478 5.37 16.42 3.48
C LEU A 478 4.33 15.31 3.31
N GLY A 479 4.74 14.08 2.97
CA GLY A 479 3.87 12.92 2.94
C GLY A 479 3.29 12.61 4.32
N GLU A 480 4.14 12.39 5.31
CA GLU A 480 3.74 12.10 6.70
C GLU A 480 2.94 13.23 7.34
N VAL A 481 3.45 14.47 7.28
CA VAL A 481 2.75 15.64 7.82
C VAL A 481 1.46 15.88 7.04
N GLY A 482 1.47 15.70 5.72
CA GLY A 482 0.31 15.92 4.86
C GLY A 482 -0.78 14.85 4.98
N ASN A 483 -0.41 13.60 5.26
CA ASN A 483 -1.33 12.48 5.36
C ASN A 483 -1.82 12.21 6.78
N VAL A 484 -0.96 12.42 7.78
CA VAL A 484 -1.28 12.12 9.19
C VAL A 484 -1.71 13.38 9.92
N LEU A 485 -0.83 14.38 9.95
CA LEU A 485 -1.02 15.51 10.85
C LEU A 485 -1.97 16.56 10.26
N ALA A 486 -1.86 16.86 8.96
CA ALA A 486 -2.63 17.89 8.31
C ALA A 486 -4.13 17.59 8.28
N PRO A 487 -4.61 16.37 7.95
CA PRO A 487 -6.04 16.09 7.95
C PRO A 487 -6.62 16.13 9.35
N VAL A 488 -5.88 15.64 10.34
CA VAL A 488 -6.29 15.67 11.76
C VAL A 488 -6.39 17.10 12.27
N LEU A 489 -5.35 17.91 12.07
CA LEU A 489 -5.34 19.31 12.48
C LEU A 489 -6.40 20.12 11.72
N PHE A 490 -6.55 19.87 10.42
CA PHE A 490 -7.55 20.53 9.59
C PHE A 490 -8.97 20.18 10.05
N ASN A 491 -9.30 18.90 10.19
CA ASN A 491 -10.63 18.48 10.63
C ASN A 491 -10.92 18.98 12.04
N TRP A 492 -9.95 18.90 12.95
CA TRP A 492 -10.08 19.45 14.30
C TRP A 492 -10.35 20.97 14.28
N ALA A 493 -9.58 21.72 13.49
CA ALA A 493 -9.76 23.17 13.35
C ALA A 493 -11.10 23.52 12.70
N ALA A 494 -11.49 22.79 11.66
CA ALA A 494 -12.76 22.98 10.94
C ALA A 494 -13.96 22.68 11.85
N LEU A 495 -13.94 21.57 12.61
CA LEU A 495 -14.96 21.23 13.60
C LEU A 495 -15.08 22.32 14.67
N ARG A 496 -13.96 22.79 15.23
CA ARG A 496 -13.94 23.88 16.22
C ARG A 496 -14.48 25.19 15.64
N ALA A 497 -14.08 25.54 14.42
CA ALA A 497 -14.53 26.74 13.74
C ALA A 497 -16.04 26.73 13.48
N ILE A 498 -16.58 25.58 13.06
CA ILE A 498 -18.00 25.43 12.71
C ILE A 498 -18.87 25.35 13.97
N PHE A 499 -18.52 24.50 14.95
CA PHE A 499 -19.44 24.12 16.03
C PHE A 499 -19.15 24.81 17.37
N VAL A 500 -17.93 25.30 17.60
CA VAL A 500 -17.58 25.99 18.84
C VAL A 500 -17.53 27.51 18.64
N ILE A 501 -16.85 27.96 17.59
CA ILE A 501 -16.69 29.40 17.30
C ILE A 501 -17.92 29.94 16.55
N ASN A 502 -18.66 29.07 15.85
CA ASN A 502 -19.74 29.45 14.94
C ASN A 502 -19.29 30.53 13.94
N ILE A 503 -18.19 30.24 13.22
CA ILE A 503 -17.57 31.19 12.30
C ILE A 503 -18.57 31.68 11.24
N GLY A 504 -18.74 33.00 11.13
CA GLY A 504 -19.70 33.61 10.21
C GLY A 504 -21.12 33.78 10.77
N GLY A 505 -21.39 33.33 12.00
CA GLY A 505 -22.62 33.61 12.77
C GLY A 505 -23.93 33.03 12.21
N SER A 506 -23.90 32.42 11.03
CA SER A 506 -25.06 31.80 10.36
C SER A 506 -24.60 30.63 9.49
N HIS A 507 -25.43 29.59 9.43
CA HIS A 507 -25.20 28.37 8.62
C HIS A 507 -24.99 28.66 7.14
N ASP A 508 -25.57 29.76 6.64
CA ASP A 508 -25.47 30.20 5.25
C ASP A 508 -24.22 31.04 4.95
N SER A 509 -23.41 31.35 5.96
CA SER A 509 -22.16 32.07 5.72
C SER A 509 -21.25 31.28 4.76
N PHE A 510 -20.59 31.98 3.85
CA PHE A 510 -19.72 31.35 2.85
C PHE A 510 -18.60 30.51 3.49
N ALA A 511 -18.03 31.00 4.60
CA ALA A 511 -16.99 30.29 5.34
C ALA A 511 -17.50 28.97 5.92
N GLN A 512 -18.66 28.98 6.59
CA GLN A 512 -19.20 27.77 7.21
C GLN A 512 -19.69 26.76 6.14
N ARG A 513 -20.29 27.23 5.03
CA ARG A 513 -20.63 26.37 3.88
C ARG A 513 -19.40 25.71 3.26
N THR A 514 -18.32 26.46 3.09
CA THR A 514 -17.07 25.93 2.53
C THR A 514 -16.44 24.89 3.47
N LEU A 515 -16.31 25.19 4.76
CA LEU A 515 -15.76 24.26 5.74
C LEU A 515 -16.61 23.00 5.89
N ARG A 516 -17.95 23.11 5.86
CA ARG A 516 -18.85 21.95 5.92
C ARG A 516 -18.74 21.04 4.71
N ARG A 517 -18.49 21.61 3.53
CA ARG A 517 -18.24 20.81 2.31
C ARG A 517 -16.92 20.03 2.37
N MET A 518 -15.98 20.46 3.21
CA MET A 518 -14.68 19.79 3.39
C MET A 518 -14.71 18.76 4.52
N LEU A 519 -15.73 18.77 5.38
CA LEU A 519 -15.92 17.79 6.44
C LEU A 519 -16.85 16.66 5.98
N PRO A 520 -16.83 15.49 6.65
CA PRO A 520 -17.84 14.46 6.47
C PRO A 520 -19.26 15.04 6.59
N LYS A 521 -20.23 14.45 5.87
CA LYS A 521 -21.63 14.86 5.96
C LYS A 521 -22.12 14.67 7.41
N PHE A 522 -22.74 15.72 7.95
CA PHE A 522 -23.39 15.70 9.27
C PHE A 522 -24.90 15.73 9.09
N GLN A 523 -25.62 14.98 9.92
CA GLN A 523 -27.09 14.92 9.92
C GLN A 523 -27.69 16.26 10.35
N SER A 524 -27.12 16.87 11.39
CA SER A 524 -27.59 18.15 11.92
C SER A 524 -26.69 19.30 11.47
N PRO A 525 -27.29 20.43 11.03
CA PRO A 525 -26.51 21.64 10.81
C PRO A 525 -26.02 22.25 12.13
N GLU A 526 -26.73 22.08 13.25
CA GLU A 526 -26.43 22.82 14.48
C GLU A 526 -25.56 22.03 15.45
N THR A 527 -25.69 20.71 15.44
CA THR A 527 -25.09 19.82 16.43
C THR A 527 -24.25 18.76 15.73
N VAL A 528 -23.21 18.30 16.42
CA VAL A 528 -22.41 17.14 16.01
C VAL A 528 -22.61 16.08 17.06
N THR A 529 -23.08 14.91 16.66
CA THR A 529 -23.14 13.78 17.59
C THR A 529 -21.72 13.34 17.96
N PRO A 530 -21.48 12.71 19.12
CA PRO A 530 -20.17 12.18 19.49
C PRO A 530 -19.55 11.29 18.39
N ARG A 531 -20.39 10.59 17.64
CA ARG A 531 -19.96 9.70 16.56
C ARG A 531 -19.59 10.45 15.28
N GLU A 532 -20.35 11.48 14.92
CA GLU A 532 -19.96 12.37 13.83
C GLU A 532 -18.66 13.10 14.14
N ALA A 533 -18.47 13.51 15.39
CA ALA A 533 -17.23 14.15 15.86
C ALA A 533 -16.06 13.17 15.80
N GLU A 534 -16.27 11.93 16.24
CA GLU A 534 -15.28 10.86 16.10
C GLU A 534 -14.94 10.63 14.63
N ARG A 535 -15.93 10.49 13.73
CA ARG A 535 -15.70 10.27 12.30
C ARG A 535 -14.87 11.35 11.65
N ALA A 536 -15.17 12.59 11.97
CA ALA A 536 -14.37 13.71 11.50
C ALA A 536 -12.96 13.73 12.12
N GLN A 537 -12.74 13.04 13.24
CA GLN A 537 -11.44 12.84 13.87
C GLN A 537 -10.79 11.48 13.57
N ILE A 538 -11.43 10.62 12.77
CA ILE A 538 -10.85 9.32 12.42
C ILE A 538 -9.54 9.60 11.71
N LEU A 539 -8.48 9.08 12.32
CA LEU A 539 -7.14 9.10 11.77
C LEU A 539 -7.19 8.35 10.44
N ALA A 540 -6.57 8.91 9.40
CA ALA A 540 -6.49 8.24 8.11
C ALA A 540 -5.98 6.80 8.33
N PRO A 541 -6.48 5.79 7.60
CA PRO A 541 -5.88 4.48 7.67
C PRO A 541 -4.41 4.59 7.30
N PHE A 542 -3.58 3.72 7.88
CA PHE A 542 -2.19 3.64 7.48
C PHE A 542 -2.11 3.39 5.96
N LEU A 543 -1.23 4.09 5.26
CA LEU A 543 -1.11 3.94 3.80
C LEU A 543 0.05 2.98 3.52
N LEU A 544 -0.16 1.70 3.84
CA LEU A 544 0.86 0.66 3.75
C LEU A 544 1.55 0.63 2.36
N TRP A 545 0.78 0.83 1.29
CA TRP A 545 1.29 0.91 -0.08
C TRP A 545 2.28 2.08 -0.28
N MET A 546 2.04 3.23 0.34
CA MET A 546 2.92 4.40 0.22
C MET A 546 4.24 4.14 0.95
N GLU A 547 4.17 3.52 2.12
CA GLU A 547 5.36 3.18 2.90
C GLU A 547 6.26 2.16 2.18
N TYR A 548 5.67 1.12 1.58
CA TYR A 548 6.43 0.20 0.73
C TYR A 548 7.05 0.92 -0.48
N SER A 549 6.37 1.91 -1.07
CA SER A 549 6.97 2.73 -2.14
C SER A 549 8.25 3.42 -1.66
N TYR A 550 8.26 4.01 -0.46
CA TYR A 550 9.46 4.64 0.10
C TYR A 550 10.60 3.65 0.34
N VAL A 551 10.28 2.43 0.79
CA VAL A 551 11.27 1.37 0.95
C VAL A 551 11.95 1.03 -0.38
N VAL A 552 11.25 1.03 -1.52
CA VAL A 552 11.85 0.75 -2.84
C VAL A 552 12.58 1.97 -3.41
N VAL A 553 11.95 3.14 -3.30
CA VAL A 553 12.37 4.36 -3.99
C VAL A 553 13.66 4.93 -3.41
N PHE A 554 13.81 5.03 -2.09
CA PHE A 554 14.99 5.66 -1.49
C PHE A 554 16.30 4.86 -1.67
N PRO A 555 16.30 3.52 -1.57
CA PRO A 555 17.45 2.71 -1.96
C PRO A 555 17.77 2.80 -3.44
N SER A 556 16.76 2.79 -4.32
CA SER A 556 16.97 2.98 -5.77
C SER A 556 17.67 4.31 -6.06
N MET A 557 17.20 5.36 -5.40
CA MET A 557 17.76 6.70 -5.43
C MET A 557 19.23 6.75 -4.96
N ALA A 558 19.55 6.08 -3.85
CA ALA A 558 20.92 5.99 -3.38
C ALA A 558 21.80 5.16 -4.31
N LEU A 559 21.30 4.05 -4.87
CA LEU A 559 22.07 3.23 -5.80
C LEU A 559 22.39 3.96 -7.12
N CYS A 560 21.59 4.96 -7.50
CA CYS A 560 21.91 5.79 -8.65
C CYS A 560 23.26 6.54 -8.51
N THR A 561 23.73 6.78 -7.28
CA THR A 561 25.06 7.40 -7.06
C THR A 561 26.20 6.47 -7.46
N PHE A 562 25.97 5.16 -7.52
CA PHE A 562 26.98 4.19 -7.93
C PHE A 562 27.29 4.29 -9.42
N TYR A 563 26.50 5.02 -10.21
CA TYR A 563 26.81 5.30 -11.62
C TYR A 563 27.73 6.51 -11.80
N ILE A 564 28.08 7.24 -10.73
CA ILE A 564 28.79 8.52 -10.80
C ILE A 564 29.99 8.51 -9.85
N ALA A 565 31.13 9.07 -10.27
CA ALA A 565 32.25 9.28 -9.37
C ALA A 565 31.97 10.52 -8.49
N SER A 566 31.65 10.29 -7.21
CA SER A 566 31.28 11.37 -6.29
C SER A 566 31.81 11.16 -4.88
N ASP A 567 32.47 12.19 -4.35
CA ASP A 567 32.88 12.27 -2.94
C ASP A 567 31.69 12.20 -1.97
N LYS A 568 30.47 12.44 -2.46
CA LYS A 568 29.25 12.49 -1.64
C LYS A 568 28.56 11.13 -1.52
N ASN A 569 29.01 10.10 -2.25
CA ASN A 569 28.36 8.77 -2.19
C ASN A 569 28.29 8.22 -0.75
N LEU A 570 29.40 8.33 -0.01
CA LEU A 570 29.46 7.93 1.40
C LEU A 570 28.42 8.67 2.25
N ASN A 571 28.28 9.98 2.06
CA ASN A 571 27.33 10.80 2.81
C ASN A 571 25.89 10.41 2.47
N ILE A 572 25.58 10.16 1.19
CA ILE A 572 24.24 9.75 0.75
C ILE A 572 23.87 8.41 1.38
N CYS A 573 24.76 7.42 1.33
CA CYS A 573 24.52 6.12 1.95
C CYS A 573 24.38 6.23 3.48
N ALA A 574 25.17 7.11 4.12
CA ALA A 574 25.06 7.36 5.55
C ALA A 574 23.73 8.05 5.91
N TRP A 575 23.27 9.00 5.10
CA TRP A 575 21.96 9.64 5.27
C TRP A 575 20.83 8.64 5.07
N LEU A 576 20.90 7.77 4.07
CA LEU A 576 19.90 6.74 3.85
C LEU A 576 19.84 5.74 5.01
N PHE A 577 20.99 5.36 5.58
CA PHE A 577 21.05 4.51 6.78
C PHE A 577 20.48 5.22 8.02
N GLY A 578 20.84 6.49 8.25
CA GLY A 578 20.26 7.27 9.33
C GLY A 578 18.74 7.47 9.17
N PHE A 579 18.30 7.71 7.93
CA PHE A 579 16.89 7.80 7.59
C PHE A 579 16.17 6.49 7.83
N SER A 580 16.68 5.33 7.41
CA SER A 580 15.98 4.05 7.61
C SER A 580 15.80 3.69 9.08
N LEU A 581 16.75 4.07 9.95
CA LEU A 581 16.60 3.96 11.41
C LEU A 581 15.50 4.87 11.95
N ILE A 582 15.49 6.15 11.54
CA ILE A 582 14.46 7.10 11.95
C ILE A 582 13.09 6.67 11.43
N PHE A 583 13.03 6.20 10.18
CA PHE A 583 11.84 5.71 9.51
C PHE A 583 11.20 4.55 10.28
N TYR A 584 12.00 3.55 10.65
CA TYR A 584 11.53 2.42 11.46
C TYR A 584 10.97 2.88 12.81
N MET A 585 11.71 3.73 13.53
CA MET A 585 11.30 4.22 14.86
C MET A 585 10.05 5.11 14.79
N TRP A 586 9.98 5.98 13.77
CA TRP A 586 8.86 6.87 13.54
C TRP A 586 7.60 6.08 13.19
N GLN A 587 7.67 5.16 12.22
CA GLN A 587 6.49 4.41 11.79
C GLN A 587 5.93 3.55 12.92
N ARG A 588 6.79 2.89 13.71
CA ARG A 588 6.37 2.20 14.94
C ARG A 588 5.66 3.14 15.90
N TYR A 589 6.16 4.36 16.07
CA TYR A 589 5.53 5.34 16.96
C TYR A 589 4.18 5.83 16.40
N VAL A 590 4.12 6.25 15.14
CA VAL A 590 2.88 6.77 14.55
C VAL A 590 1.81 5.70 14.48
N MET A 591 2.14 4.46 14.12
CA MET A 591 1.19 3.34 14.11
C MET A 591 0.59 3.05 15.48
N LEU A 592 1.38 3.08 16.55
CA LEU A 592 0.88 2.81 17.90
C LEU A 592 -0.01 3.93 18.46
N TRP A 593 0.16 5.17 18.00
CA TRP A 593 -0.42 6.34 18.66
C TRP A 593 -1.34 7.21 17.80
N LEU A 594 -1.15 7.21 16.48
CA LEU A 594 -1.73 8.19 15.55
C LEU A 594 -2.46 7.57 14.36
N TYR A 595 -2.40 6.26 14.13
CA TYR A 595 -3.21 5.62 13.09
C TYR A 595 -4.40 4.89 13.70
N GLY A 596 -5.51 4.86 12.95
CA GLY A 596 -6.63 3.99 13.27
C GLY A 596 -6.19 2.53 13.18
N LYS A 597 -6.75 1.66 14.00
CA LYS A 597 -6.48 0.22 13.89
C LYS A 597 -7.01 -0.25 12.53
N THR A 598 -6.09 -0.65 11.66
CA THR A 598 -6.35 -1.27 10.36
C THR A 598 -5.82 -2.69 10.41
N SER A 599 -6.60 -3.66 9.96
CA SER A 599 -6.13 -5.03 9.83
C SER A 599 -5.47 -5.21 8.46
N TYR A 600 -4.21 -5.65 8.46
CA TYR A 600 -3.48 -6.03 7.26
C TYR A 600 -3.26 -7.53 7.30
N ASP A 601 -4.30 -8.29 6.99
CA ASP A 601 -4.32 -9.73 7.25
C ASP A 601 -3.76 -10.55 6.10
N SER A 602 -3.05 -9.92 5.15
CA SER A 602 -2.50 -10.64 4.01
C SER A 602 -1.09 -10.18 3.62
N ASP A 603 -0.30 -11.15 3.15
CA ASP A 603 1.08 -10.99 2.68
C ASP A 603 1.16 -10.45 1.24
N ASP A 604 0.02 -10.17 0.63
CA ASP A 604 -0.11 -9.84 -0.78
C ASP A 604 0.63 -8.56 -1.18
N THR A 605 0.58 -7.51 -0.36
CA THR A 605 1.36 -6.28 -0.62
C THR A 605 2.86 -6.53 -0.49
N TYR A 606 3.27 -7.40 0.45
CA TYR A 606 4.66 -7.81 0.61
C TYR A 606 5.18 -8.60 -0.60
N LYS A 607 4.38 -9.52 -1.17
CA LYS A 607 4.72 -10.25 -2.40
C LYS A 607 5.02 -9.29 -3.55
N VAL A 608 4.20 -8.25 -3.73
CA VAL A 608 4.43 -7.25 -4.77
C VAL A 608 5.68 -6.41 -4.44
N PHE A 609 5.88 -6.04 -3.18
CA PHE A 609 7.09 -5.34 -2.73
C PHE A 609 8.36 -6.11 -3.07
N ILE A 610 8.43 -7.40 -2.72
CA ILE A 610 9.66 -8.17 -2.91
C ILE A 610 9.99 -8.35 -4.40
N VAL A 611 8.99 -8.44 -5.28
CA VAL A 611 9.21 -8.40 -6.74
C VAL A 611 9.78 -7.04 -7.17
N MET A 612 9.16 -5.94 -6.71
CA MET A 612 9.65 -4.58 -7.01
C MET A 612 11.04 -4.31 -6.43
N TRP A 613 11.43 -4.98 -5.34
CA TRP A 613 12.78 -4.92 -4.79
C TRP A 613 13.85 -5.43 -5.78
N GLY A 614 13.49 -6.35 -6.68
CA GLY A 614 14.36 -6.79 -7.77
C GLY A 614 14.82 -5.65 -8.69
N VAL A 615 13.99 -4.62 -8.87
CA VAL A 615 14.33 -3.41 -9.63
C VAL A 615 15.47 -2.64 -8.95
N VAL A 616 15.46 -2.58 -7.61
CA VAL A 616 16.51 -1.95 -6.79
C VAL A 616 17.83 -2.70 -7.00
N LEU A 617 17.81 -4.02 -6.79
CA LEU A 617 19.01 -4.85 -6.85
C LEU A 617 19.64 -4.91 -8.24
N SER A 618 18.82 -4.80 -9.29
CA SER A 618 19.27 -4.86 -10.69
C SER A 618 20.06 -3.62 -11.13
N GLN A 619 20.02 -2.53 -10.36
CA GLN A 619 20.88 -1.36 -10.59
C GLN A 619 22.35 -1.65 -10.31
N ILE A 620 22.67 -2.53 -9.35
CA ILE A 620 24.05 -2.82 -8.95
C ILE A 620 24.87 -3.44 -10.10
N PRO A 621 24.43 -4.54 -10.77
CA PRO A 621 25.19 -5.11 -11.88
C PRO A 621 25.12 -4.23 -13.12
N SER A 622 24.05 -3.46 -13.32
CA SER A 622 23.97 -2.46 -14.38
C SER A 622 25.01 -1.34 -14.18
N ALA A 623 25.24 -0.90 -12.94
CA ALA A 623 26.33 0.01 -12.59
C ALA A 623 27.71 -0.62 -12.83
N ALA A 624 27.88 -1.93 -12.59
CA ALA A 624 29.13 -2.61 -12.94
C ALA A 624 29.41 -2.58 -14.46
N ALA A 625 28.39 -2.82 -15.30
CA ALA A 625 28.52 -2.72 -16.75
C ALA A 625 28.82 -1.29 -17.21
N TRP A 626 28.25 -0.30 -16.52
CA TRP A 626 28.59 1.11 -16.73
C TRP A 626 30.07 1.41 -16.45
N TRP A 627 30.61 0.89 -15.34
CA TRP A 627 32.03 1.07 -15.03
C TRP A 627 32.95 0.32 -15.98
N SER A 628 32.57 -0.85 -16.49
CA SER A 628 33.30 -1.54 -17.57
C SER A 628 33.46 -0.66 -18.82
N TYR A 629 32.39 0.04 -19.21
CA TYR A 629 32.44 1.02 -20.29
C TYR A 629 33.37 2.17 -19.97
N ARG A 630 33.31 2.71 -18.74
CA ARG A 630 34.19 3.79 -18.28
C ARG A 630 35.67 3.41 -18.31
N VAL A 631 36.02 2.19 -17.91
CA VAL A 631 37.41 1.69 -17.94
C VAL A 631 37.90 1.40 -19.36
N GLY A 632 37.01 1.39 -20.36
CA GLY A 632 37.35 1.13 -21.75
C GLY A 632 37.35 -0.35 -22.12
N GLU A 633 36.83 -1.23 -21.26
CA GLU A 633 36.59 -2.64 -21.59
C GLU A 633 35.51 -2.77 -22.67
N ILE A 634 34.57 -1.83 -22.69
CA ILE A 634 33.57 -1.64 -23.74
C ILE A 634 33.88 -0.33 -24.45
N THR A 635 34.11 -0.38 -25.76
CA THR A 635 34.57 0.78 -26.53
C THR A 635 33.43 1.62 -27.11
N GLU A 636 32.29 1.00 -27.44
CA GLU A 636 31.18 1.66 -28.13
C GLU A 636 30.05 2.05 -27.16
N ALA A 637 29.70 3.34 -27.12
CA ALA A 637 28.65 3.87 -26.24
C ALA A 637 27.27 3.21 -26.45
N PRO A 638 26.76 3.04 -27.70
CA PRO A 638 25.47 2.40 -27.92
C PRO A 638 25.45 0.96 -27.39
N PHE A 639 26.55 0.23 -27.56
CA PHE A 639 26.68 -1.12 -27.07
C PHE A 639 26.73 -1.17 -25.54
N ALA A 640 27.39 -0.21 -24.88
CA ALA A 640 27.39 -0.10 -23.42
C ALA A 640 25.97 0.10 -22.86
N PHE A 641 25.16 0.98 -23.44
CA PHE A 641 23.77 1.17 -23.01
C PHE A 641 22.91 -0.09 -23.19
N ILE A 642 23.09 -0.78 -24.33
CA ILE A 642 22.41 -2.06 -24.57
C ILE A 642 22.83 -3.09 -23.52
N LEU A 643 24.14 -3.20 -23.23
CA LEU A 643 24.65 -4.14 -22.25
C LEU A 643 24.13 -3.81 -20.84
N MET A 644 24.10 -2.54 -20.45
CA MET A 644 23.53 -2.10 -19.17
C MET A 644 22.06 -2.51 -19.04
N ALA A 645 21.26 -2.30 -20.10
CA ALA A 645 19.85 -2.69 -20.12
C ALA A 645 19.70 -4.22 -20.07
N MET A 646 20.50 -4.96 -20.83
CA MET A 646 20.51 -6.43 -20.81
C MET A 646 20.92 -6.98 -19.44
N THR A 647 21.96 -6.43 -18.81
CA THR A 647 22.42 -6.82 -17.48
C THR A 647 21.38 -6.51 -16.42
N PHE A 648 20.72 -5.35 -16.51
CA PHE A 648 19.60 -4.99 -15.65
C PHE A 648 18.46 -6.01 -15.78
N SER A 649 17.98 -6.26 -17.00
CA SER A 649 16.88 -7.20 -17.26
C SER A 649 17.24 -8.64 -16.86
N LEU A 650 18.46 -9.10 -17.16
CA LEU A 650 18.91 -10.44 -16.80
C LEU A 650 19.04 -10.60 -15.27
N SER A 651 19.55 -9.59 -14.57
CA SER A 651 19.59 -9.58 -13.10
C SER A 651 18.19 -9.68 -12.51
N LEU A 652 17.23 -8.92 -13.05
CA LEU A 652 15.85 -8.96 -12.60
C LEU A 652 15.23 -10.35 -12.81
N LEU A 653 15.42 -10.96 -13.99
CA LEU A 653 14.94 -12.31 -14.28
C LEU A 653 15.58 -13.37 -13.38
N ILE A 654 16.88 -13.28 -13.10
CA ILE A 654 17.56 -14.19 -12.17
C ILE A 654 16.97 -14.05 -10.76
N TYR A 655 16.75 -12.80 -10.32
CA TYR A 655 16.16 -12.52 -9.02
C TYR A 655 14.73 -13.07 -8.89
N GLU A 656 13.87 -12.80 -9.88
CA GLU A 656 12.48 -13.31 -9.95
C GLU A 656 12.44 -14.84 -10.00
N ALA A 657 13.32 -15.47 -10.78
CA ALA A 657 13.42 -16.93 -10.83
C ALA A 657 13.75 -17.53 -9.45
N GLY A 658 14.59 -16.86 -8.65
CA GLY A 658 14.87 -17.25 -7.27
C GLY A 658 13.67 -17.07 -6.34
N LEU A 659 12.88 -16.00 -6.49
CA LEU A 659 11.63 -15.82 -5.74
C LEU A 659 10.63 -16.93 -6.08
N LEU A 660 10.41 -17.21 -7.36
CA LEU A 660 9.53 -18.28 -7.82
C LEU A 660 9.98 -19.65 -7.32
N PHE A 661 11.29 -19.91 -7.27
CA PHE A 661 11.83 -21.13 -6.69
C PHE A 661 11.49 -21.25 -5.20
N ILE A 662 11.68 -20.18 -4.42
CA ILE A 662 11.31 -20.16 -3.00
C ILE A 662 9.80 -20.36 -2.84
N ASP A 663 8.96 -19.61 -3.56
CA ASP A 663 7.50 -19.76 -3.53
C ASP A 663 7.07 -21.20 -3.85
N SER A 664 7.70 -21.83 -4.85
CA SER A 664 7.41 -23.23 -5.21
C SER A 664 7.77 -24.21 -4.08
N CYS A 665 8.83 -23.94 -3.31
CA CYS A 665 9.19 -24.77 -2.15
C CYS A 665 8.19 -24.65 -0.99
N PHE A 666 7.48 -23.53 -0.86
CA PHE A 666 6.44 -23.38 0.17
C PHE A 666 5.07 -23.85 -0.32
N TRP A 667 4.76 -23.67 -1.61
CA TRP A 667 3.48 -24.08 -2.20
C TRP A 667 3.13 -25.56 -1.99
N GLU A 668 4.10 -26.46 -2.14
CA GLU A 668 3.86 -27.90 -1.91
C GLU A 668 3.52 -28.21 -0.44
N ASN A 669 4.01 -27.40 0.49
CA ASN A 669 3.80 -27.57 1.92
C ASN A 669 2.55 -26.84 2.43
N ASP A 670 2.13 -25.76 1.78
CA ASP A 670 0.95 -24.97 2.19
C ASP A 670 -0.38 -25.72 1.91
N ILE A 671 -0.36 -26.75 1.06
CA ILE A 671 -1.51 -27.63 0.82
C ILE A 671 -1.67 -28.66 1.95
N GLU A 672 -0.63 -28.89 2.75
CA GLU A 672 -0.75 -29.67 3.99
C GLU A 672 -1.46 -28.79 5.01
N MET A 673 -2.78 -28.99 5.12
CA MET A 673 -3.61 -28.34 6.14
C MET A 673 -2.92 -28.44 7.49
N ASP A 674 -2.97 -27.35 8.25
CA ASP A 674 -2.55 -27.32 9.65
C ASP A 674 -3.04 -28.55 10.41
N ASP A 675 -2.24 -29.02 11.36
CA ASP A 675 -2.51 -30.23 12.15
C ASP A 675 -3.99 -30.30 12.51
N MET A 676 -4.71 -31.12 11.74
CA MET A 676 -6.17 -31.11 11.65
C MET A 676 -6.85 -31.48 12.98
N ASP A 677 -6.05 -31.95 13.93
CA ASP A 677 -6.42 -32.31 15.29
C ASP A 677 -6.59 -31.07 16.20
N GLU A 678 -6.10 -29.90 15.81
CA GLU A 678 -6.17 -28.64 16.60
C GLU A 678 -7.13 -27.58 15.99
N ASP A 679 -8.06 -27.96 15.11
CA ASP A 679 -9.09 -27.05 14.56
C ASP A 679 -10.03 -26.54 15.70
N PRO A 680 -9.95 -25.24 16.10
CA PRO A 680 -10.79 -24.64 17.12
C PRO A 680 -12.24 -24.42 16.65
N GLY A 681 -12.50 -24.52 15.34
CA GLY A 681 -13.78 -24.28 14.70
C GLY A 681 -14.06 -22.79 14.44
N TYR A 682 -14.88 -22.52 13.43
CA TYR A 682 -15.19 -21.15 12.98
C TYR A 682 -15.75 -20.25 14.09
N VAL A 683 -16.53 -20.81 15.02
CA VAL A 683 -17.13 -20.04 16.12
C VAL A 683 -16.06 -19.46 17.04
N ALA A 684 -15.01 -20.23 17.35
CA ALA A 684 -13.91 -19.77 18.18
C ALA A 684 -13.10 -18.68 17.46
N VAL A 685 -12.86 -18.85 16.15
CA VAL A 685 -12.19 -17.85 15.32
C VAL A 685 -12.97 -16.55 15.27
N MET A 686 -14.29 -16.61 15.04
CA MET A 686 -15.17 -15.44 15.09
C MET A 686 -15.15 -14.75 16.47
N ASP A 687 -15.09 -15.53 17.56
CA ASP A 687 -14.94 -15.00 18.92
C ASP A 687 -13.57 -14.36 19.17
N GLN A 688 -12.52 -14.81 18.49
CA GLN A 688 -11.18 -14.22 18.60
C GLN A 688 -11.04 -12.94 17.78
N THR A 689 -11.48 -12.95 16.52
CA THR A 689 -11.33 -11.82 15.59
C THR A 689 -12.36 -10.72 15.87
N GLY A 690 -13.57 -11.10 16.30
CA GLY A 690 -14.70 -10.20 16.45
C GLY A 690 -15.44 -9.87 15.15
N ALA A 691 -14.84 -10.16 14.00
CA ALA A 691 -15.44 -10.02 12.69
C ALA A 691 -16.05 -11.35 12.22
N SER A 692 -17.16 -11.25 11.52
CA SER A 692 -17.85 -12.38 10.90
C SER A 692 -18.42 -11.95 9.56
N TRP A 693 -18.66 -12.91 8.66
CA TRP A 693 -19.31 -12.67 7.36
C TRP A 693 -20.69 -11.99 7.43
N TRP A 694 -21.28 -11.91 8.61
CA TRP A 694 -22.60 -11.35 8.85
C TRP A 694 -22.56 -9.99 9.52
N ASN A 695 -21.66 -9.77 10.48
CA ASN A 695 -21.61 -8.51 11.21
C ASN A 695 -20.91 -7.39 10.42
N VAL A 696 -20.06 -7.72 9.44
CA VAL A 696 -19.48 -6.75 8.49
C VAL A 696 -20.32 -6.58 7.21
N ASN A 697 -21.29 -7.47 6.96
CA ASN A 697 -22.14 -7.38 5.78
C ASN A 697 -23.30 -6.38 6.05
N PRO A 698 -23.30 -5.19 5.41
CA PRO A 698 -24.24 -4.13 5.72
C PRO A 698 -25.70 -4.57 5.53
N ILE A 699 -25.99 -5.28 4.43
CA ILE A 699 -27.36 -5.71 4.13
C ILE A 699 -27.82 -6.80 5.10
N TYR A 700 -26.93 -7.71 5.49
CA TYR A 700 -27.29 -8.73 6.48
C TYR A 700 -27.66 -8.12 7.84
N VAL A 701 -26.89 -7.14 8.31
CA VAL A 701 -27.19 -6.42 9.56
C VAL A 701 -28.52 -5.67 9.46
N LEU A 702 -28.79 -4.99 8.35
CA LEU A 702 -30.05 -4.29 8.12
C LEU A 702 -31.24 -5.26 8.12
N LYS A 703 -31.13 -6.39 7.42
CA LYS A 703 -32.15 -7.46 7.46
C LYS A 703 -32.38 -7.97 8.87
N GLN A 704 -31.31 -8.21 9.63
CA GLN A 704 -31.41 -8.72 11.01
C GLN A 704 -32.13 -7.74 11.93
N ARG A 705 -31.95 -6.44 11.72
CA ARG A 705 -32.51 -5.39 12.57
C ARG A 705 -33.94 -5.01 12.18
N TYR A 706 -34.23 -4.96 10.88
CA TYR A 706 -35.48 -4.40 10.40
C TYR A 706 -36.49 -5.43 9.91
N CYS A 707 -36.05 -6.52 9.29
CA CYS A 707 -36.96 -7.45 8.61
C CYS A 707 -36.49 -8.92 8.67
N PRO A 708 -36.27 -9.50 9.88
CA PRO A 708 -35.69 -10.84 10.02
C PRO A 708 -36.57 -11.98 9.46
N ASP A 709 -37.89 -11.78 9.46
CA ASP A 709 -38.89 -12.78 9.09
C ASP A 709 -39.54 -12.50 7.72
N LEU A 710 -38.98 -11.59 6.91
CA LEU A 710 -39.57 -11.21 5.62
C LEU A 710 -39.51 -12.39 4.62
N PRO A 711 -40.66 -12.86 4.08
CA PRO A 711 -40.69 -14.01 3.18
C PRO A 711 -39.83 -13.82 1.93
N GLY A 712 -39.01 -14.83 1.60
CA GLY A 712 -38.06 -14.77 0.49
C GLY A 712 -36.74 -14.07 0.80
N PHE A 713 -36.63 -13.44 1.97
CA PHE A 713 -35.43 -12.74 2.46
C PHE A 713 -35.00 -13.27 3.83
N GLU A 714 -35.39 -14.49 4.18
CA GLU A 714 -35.22 -14.99 5.55
C GLU A 714 -33.75 -15.22 5.89
N LEU A 715 -33.41 -14.80 7.10
CA LEU A 715 -32.10 -15.03 7.70
C LEU A 715 -32.00 -16.44 8.27
N HIS A 716 -30.80 -16.82 8.69
CA HIS A 716 -30.58 -18.10 9.38
C HIS A 716 -31.48 -18.27 10.61
N GLY A 717 -31.75 -19.53 10.94
CA GLY A 717 -32.36 -19.88 12.21
C GLY A 717 -31.47 -19.51 13.40
N ARG A 718 -32.05 -19.61 14.61
CA ARG A 718 -31.35 -19.31 15.87
C ARG A 718 -30.21 -20.28 16.17
N ASP A 719 -30.10 -21.37 15.42
CA ASP A 719 -29.04 -22.37 15.48
C ASP A 719 -27.71 -21.87 14.90
N VAL A 720 -27.72 -20.83 14.06
CA VAL A 720 -26.50 -20.27 13.46
C VAL A 720 -26.01 -19.06 14.24
N GLN A 721 -24.84 -19.21 14.87
CA GLN A 721 -24.19 -18.10 15.54
C GLN A 721 -23.52 -17.17 14.51
N CYS A 722 -24.16 -16.03 14.24
CA CYS A 722 -23.69 -15.06 13.24
C CYS A 722 -22.85 -13.92 13.85
N TRP A 723 -22.88 -13.75 15.16
CA TRP A 723 -22.09 -12.73 15.89
C TRP A 723 -21.23 -13.40 16.96
N PRO A 724 -20.08 -12.79 17.32
CA PRO A 724 -19.29 -13.27 18.43
C PRO A 724 -20.08 -13.31 19.75
N SER A 725 -19.79 -14.28 20.60
CA SER A 725 -20.55 -14.59 21.83
C SER A 725 -20.53 -13.45 22.86
N TYR A 726 -19.46 -12.66 22.89
CA TYR A 726 -19.29 -11.52 23.80
C TYR A 726 -20.00 -10.24 23.33
N VAL A 727 -20.55 -10.24 22.12
CA VAL A 727 -21.15 -9.04 21.53
C VAL A 727 -22.53 -8.80 22.15
N ALA A 728 -22.69 -7.65 22.81
CA ALA A 728 -23.93 -7.30 23.51
C ALA A 728 -25.09 -7.01 22.55
N SER A 729 -24.80 -6.46 21.37
CA SER A 729 -25.78 -6.06 20.37
C SER A 729 -25.44 -6.64 19.00
N LYS A 730 -26.43 -7.22 18.30
CA LYS A 730 -26.28 -7.76 16.92
C LYS A 730 -26.17 -6.62 15.89
N GLY A 731 -25.18 -5.76 16.05
CA GLY A 731 -24.95 -4.54 15.27
C GLY A 731 -23.95 -4.75 14.14
N PHE A 732 -23.69 -3.66 13.42
CA PHE A 732 -22.70 -3.58 12.36
C PHE A 732 -21.30 -3.41 12.96
N PHE A 733 -20.36 -4.25 12.54
CA PHE A 733 -18.99 -4.23 13.03
C PHE A 733 -18.15 -3.18 12.30
N GLU A 734 -17.74 -2.13 13.00
CA GLU A 734 -16.80 -1.13 12.49
C GLU A 734 -15.36 -1.55 12.85
N ILE A 735 -14.51 -1.78 11.84
CA ILE A 735 -13.10 -2.14 12.04
C ILE A 735 -12.40 -1.07 12.91
N GLY A 736 -11.62 -1.52 13.89
CA GLY A 736 -10.92 -0.65 14.84
C GLY A 736 -11.79 -0.06 15.95
N LYS A 737 -13.08 -0.44 16.01
CA LYS A 737 -14.01 -0.07 17.09
C LYS A 737 -14.60 -1.29 17.80
N GLU A 738 -13.84 -2.38 17.86
CA GLU A 738 -14.28 -3.67 18.39
C GLU A 738 -14.74 -3.57 19.85
N PHE A 739 -14.14 -2.65 20.61
CA PHE A 739 -14.49 -2.38 21.99
C PHE A 739 -15.96 -1.99 22.18
N ARG A 740 -16.62 -1.37 21.18
CA ARG A 740 -18.01 -0.90 21.29
C ARG A 740 -19.03 -2.03 21.29
N HIS A 741 -18.66 -3.17 20.73
CA HIS A 741 -19.53 -4.35 20.70
C HIS A 741 -19.58 -5.06 22.04
N ARG A 742 -18.66 -4.74 22.97
CA ARG A 742 -18.68 -5.25 24.35
C ARG A 742 -19.51 -4.32 25.22
N ALA A 743 -20.26 -4.91 26.15
CA ALA A 743 -20.87 -4.12 27.22
C ALA A 743 -19.76 -3.44 28.03
N LYS A 744 -19.90 -2.15 28.31
CA LYS A 744 -18.89 -1.35 29.02
C LYS A 744 -18.46 -1.93 30.38
N ASN A 745 -19.36 -2.67 31.03
CA ASN A 745 -19.11 -3.30 32.32
C ASN A 745 -18.33 -4.63 32.22
N PHE A 746 -18.32 -5.29 31.06
CA PHE A 746 -17.66 -6.58 30.85
C PHE A 746 -16.15 -6.52 31.12
N ASP A 747 -15.49 -5.45 30.67
CA ASP A 747 -14.06 -5.24 30.90
C ASP A 747 -13.70 -4.93 32.36
N THR A 748 -14.67 -4.47 33.16
CA THR A 748 -14.45 -4.15 34.58
C THR A 748 -14.49 -5.42 35.42
N GLU A 749 -15.38 -6.35 35.06
CA GLU A 749 -15.49 -7.66 35.73
C GLU A 749 -14.27 -8.55 35.44
N GLN A 750 -13.82 -8.63 34.18
CA GLN A 750 -12.63 -9.41 33.81
C GLN A 750 -11.31 -8.93 34.43
N LYS A 751 -11.20 -7.64 34.77
CA LYS A 751 -10.01 -7.10 35.47
C LYS A 751 -10.07 -7.27 36.99
N SER A 752 -11.26 -7.58 37.52
CA SER A 752 -11.49 -7.83 38.93
C SER A 752 -11.46 -9.32 39.29
N ALA A 753 -11.66 -10.19 38.30
CA ALA A 753 -11.40 -11.62 38.36
C ALA A 753 -9.92 -11.90 38.03
#